data_AF-A0A1R3IL70-F1
#
_entry.id   AF-A0A1R3IL70-F1
#
_cell.length_a   1.000
_cell.length_b   1.000
_cell.length_c   1.000
_cell.angle_alpha   90.00
_cell.angle_beta   90.00
_cell.angle_gamma   90.00
#
_symmetry.space_group_name_H-M   'P 1'
#
loop_
_entity.id
_entity.type
_entity.pdbx_description
1 polymer ?
#
loop_
_entity_poly.entity_id
_entity_poly.type
_entity_poly.pdbx_seq_one_letter_code
_entity_poly.pdbx_strand_id
1 'polypeptide(L)'
;MRGAVHRDGDYHRAVHVWIYSESTQELLLQKRADCKDSWPGLWDISSAGHISAGDSSLITAQRELHEELGLSLPKDAFELIFVYLQKCVTNNGKFINNEYDDVYLVTTLDPIPREAFTLQDTEVSDVKYISYEEYRSRLAKEDPEYVLYEVNGHYGLLFDIIAKRYKENHEARCLALEKQLRRYAPVSLTAELTGLTDADKEALGLIIKAAMIMDEIFYLQAWYSNPVLREWLKDHADVSHLDKLKWMYYLINKSPWSCLDENEAFLTTADSAIKLLPEAAKPITGWKGLEYRVAFPMLKPPGANFYPPDMDKMEFELWKSSLNADQQQDAMSFFTVIKRHSQVNWDSSLNNHVIDGTNKSAGSHHDLYSIPYSQEYHSFLERASELLHKAGDLVSSPSLQRLLHSKADAFLSNDYYNSDIAWMELDSKLDITIGPYETYEDALFSYKATFEAFIGLRDEKATAQLKLFGDNLQVLEQNLPMDNAYKSKDIIAAPIRVVQLLYNAGDVKGPQTIAFNLPNDERIVKDRGTAMVILKNVSEAKFKKILQPIADACITKEQHELVDFESFFTHTICHECCHGIGPHTIILPDGRKSTVRLELQELHSALEEAKADIVGLWALNFLIKKNLMPDSLNKSMYVSFLAGCFRSVRFGLEEAHGKGQALQFNWLLEKEAFILNPDETFSVNFDKVEEAVESLSRTILTIQAKGDKEGASLLLKKYCTMTQPLKVALQKLESINVPVDIVPSFPAAKMLVE
;
A
#
# COMPACT_ATOMS: atom_id res chain seq x y z
N MET A 1 27.55 27.55 -13.73
CA MET A 1 27.20 28.76 -12.93
C MET A 1 25.85 29.28 -13.41
N ARG A 2 24.98 29.73 -12.50
CA ARG A 2 23.59 30.16 -12.76
C ARG A 2 23.42 31.09 -13.97
N GLY A 3 24.25 32.12 -14.10
CA GLY A 3 24.17 33.05 -15.24
C GLY A 3 24.46 32.43 -16.61
N ALA A 4 25.21 31.32 -16.69
CA ALA A 4 25.43 30.61 -17.95
C ALA A 4 24.18 29.80 -18.37
N VAL A 5 23.51 29.16 -17.39
CA VAL A 5 22.29 28.38 -17.61
C VAL A 5 21.20 29.24 -18.25
N HIS A 6 20.95 30.43 -17.70
CA HIS A 6 19.95 31.36 -18.25
C HIS A 6 20.38 32.02 -19.56
N ARG A 7 21.68 32.18 -19.81
CA ARG A 7 22.15 32.72 -21.09
C ARG A 7 21.99 31.71 -22.23
N ASP A 8 22.31 30.44 -21.94
CA ASP A 8 22.35 29.37 -22.93
C ASP A 8 20.99 28.65 -23.07
N GLY A 9 20.09 28.84 -22.09
CA GLY A 9 18.77 28.20 -22.05
C GLY A 9 18.82 26.74 -21.60
N ASP A 10 19.81 26.38 -20.79
CA ASP A 10 19.94 25.01 -20.28
C ASP A 10 18.77 24.68 -19.34
N TYR A 11 18.27 23.46 -19.45
CA TYR A 11 17.24 22.97 -18.53
C TYR A 11 17.82 22.82 -17.13
N HIS A 12 17.09 23.33 -16.14
CA HIS A 12 17.46 23.24 -14.73
C HIS A 12 16.21 23.04 -13.87
N ARG A 13 16.41 22.78 -12.57
CA ARG A 13 15.31 22.60 -11.61
C ARG A 13 15.29 23.75 -10.60
N ALA A 14 14.09 24.05 -10.12
CA ALA A 14 13.86 24.99 -9.04
C ALA A 14 12.69 24.56 -8.18
N VAL A 15 12.53 25.29 -7.08
CA VAL A 15 11.42 25.15 -6.15
C VAL A 15 10.63 26.43 -6.10
N HIS A 16 9.32 26.29 -5.96
CA HIS A 16 8.40 27.38 -5.69
C HIS A 16 7.64 27.07 -4.41
N VAL A 17 7.70 27.93 -3.42
CA VAL A 17 7.00 27.77 -2.15
C VAL A 17 5.90 28.81 -2.05
N TRP A 18 4.66 28.33 -1.90
CA TRP A 18 3.50 29.16 -1.59
C TRP A 18 3.15 29.05 -0.12
N ILE A 19 2.92 30.19 0.55
CA ILE A 19 2.29 30.24 1.87
C ILE A 19 0.84 30.68 1.70
N TYR A 20 -0.08 29.87 2.21
CA TYR A 20 -1.51 30.12 2.21
C TYR A 20 -2.03 30.20 3.64
N SER A 21 -2.74 31.28 3.99
CA SER A 21 -3.42 31.43 5.28
C SER A 21 -4.86 30.93 5.18
N GLU A 22 -5.19 29.92 5.97
CA GLU A 22 -6.49 29.27 5.98
C GLU A 22 -7.61 30.19 6.48
N SER A 23 -7.40 30.93 7.57
CA SER A 23 -8.43 31.78 8.18
C SER A 23 -8.86 32.96 7.32
N THR A 24 -7.95 33.46 6.48
CA THR A 24 -8.18 34.61 5.59
C THR A 24 -8.39 34.23 4.12
N GLN A 25 -8.03 33.01 3.73
CA GLN A 25 -7.96 32.53 2.35
C GLN A 25 -7.02 33.36 1.46
N GLU A 26 -5.92 33.84 2.05
CA GLU A 26 -4.94 34.69 1.37
C GLU A 26 -3.64 33.94 1.09
N LEU A 27 -3.01 34.27 -0.05
CA LEU A 27 -1.65 33.88 -0.39
C LEU A 27 -0.68 34.98 0.05
N LEU A 28 0.45 34.58 0.60
CA LEU A 28 1.58 35.48 0.82
C LEU A 28 2.33 35.67 -0.50
N LEU A 29 2.52 36.93 -0.92
CA LEU A 29 3.39 37.29 -2.03
C LEU A 29 4.61 38.03 -1.51
N GLN A 30 5.73 37.84 -2.19
CA GLN A 30 6.93 38.65 -1.98
C GLN A 30 7.08 39.68 -3.09
N LYS A 31 7.61 40.86 -2.76
CA LYS A 31 8.03 41.86 -3.75
C LYS A 31 9.50 41.66 -4.03
N ARG A 32 9.84 41.29 -5.26
CA ARG A 32 11.22 41.05 -5.68
C ARG A 32 12.06 42.31 -5.53
N ALA A 33 13.29 42.18 -5.07
CA ALA A 33 14.20 43.31 -4.92
C ALA A 33 14.49 44.00 -6.26
N ASP A 34 14.65 45.33 -6.23
CA ASP A 34 14.91 46.14 -7.42
C ASP A 34 16.23 45.76 -8.13
N CYS A 35 17.15 45.12 -7.41
CA CYS A 35 18.44 44.65 -7.93
C CYS A 35 18.39 43.29 -8.63
N LYS A 36 17.23 42.64 -8.73
CA LYS A 36 17.10 41.34 -9.39
C LYS A 36 17.22 41.42 -10.91
N ASP A 37 17.91 40.45 -11.49
CA ASP A 37 18.09 40.34 -12.96
C ASP A 37 16.78 40.03 -13.70
N SER A 38 15.81 39.43 -13.01
CA SER A 38 14.49 39.07 -13.55
C SER A 38 13.36 39.64 -12.68
N TRP A 39 12.44 40.33 -13.35
CA TRP A 39 11.22 40.93 -12.79
C TRP A 39 11.45 41.82 -11.54
N PRO A 40 12.39 42.77 -11.56
CA PRO A 40 12.67 43.63 -10.40
C PRO A 40 11.43 44.43 -9.99
N GLY A 41 11.15 44.49 -8.69
CA GLY A 41 10.06 45.28 -8.11
C GLY A 41 8.65 44.70 -8.28
N LEU A 42 8.49 43.54 -8.94
CA LEU A 42 7.17 42.90 -9.12
C LEU A 42 6.80 41.99 -7.93
N TRP A 43 5.50 41.81 -7.73
CA TRP A 43 4.96 40.84 -6.76
C TRP A 43 4.97 39.42 -7.33
N ASP A 44 5.46 38.49 -6.54
CA ASP A 44 5.80 37.13 -6.94
C ASP A 44 5.46 36.09 -5.85
N ILE A 45 5.67 34.81 -6.17
CA ILE A 45 5.57 33.62 -5.31
C ILE A 45 6.23 33.89 -3.94
N SER A 46 5.72 33.27 -2.86
CA SER A 46 6.20 33.54 -1.50
C SER A 46 7.71 33.34 -1.34
N SER A 47 8.27 32.26 -1.90
CA SER A 47 9.71 32.06 -2.02
C SER A 47 10.04 31.16 -3.22
N ALA A 48 11.20 31.38 -3.86
CA ALA A 48 11.58 30.65 -5.06
C ALA A 48 13.10 30.59 -5.26
N GLY A 49 13.63 29.43 -5.65
CA GLY A 49 15.07 29.33 -5.90
C GLY A 49 15.52 28.07 -6.61
N HIS A 50 16.77 28.09 -7.08
CA HIS A 50 17.34 27.00 -7.88
C HIS A 50 17.74 25.82 -6.99
N ILE A 51 17.47 24.61 -7.46
CA ILE A 51 18.02 23.40 -6.85
C ILE A 51 19.49 23.29 -7.26
N SER A 52 20.40 23.38 -6.29
CA SER A 52 21.83 23.23 -6.53
C SER A 52 22.17 21.77 -6.82
N ALA A 53 23.26 21.55 -7.57
CA ALA A 53 23.72 20.18 -7.85
C ALA A 53 24.06 19.45 -6.55
N GLY A 54 23.37 18.32 -6.31
CA GLY A 54 23.49 17.51 -5.11
C GLY A 54 22.48 17.83 -4.01
N ASP A 55 21.70 18.91 -4.14
CA ASP A 55 20.64 19.24 -3.20
C ASP A 55 19.33 18.56 -3.58
N SER A 56 18.54 18.24 -2.57
CA SER A 56 17.19 17.73 -2.72
C SER A 56 16.19 18.89 -2.94
N SER A 57 15.04 18.57 -3.53
CA SER A 57 14.00 19.57 -3.78
C SER A 57 13.45 20.15 -2.47
N LEU A 58 13.09 19.28 -1.52
CA LEU A 58 12.54 19.72 -0.24
C LEU A 58 13.53 20.53 0.58
N ILE A 59 14.81 20.11 0.63
CA ILE A 59 15.86 20.87 1.31
C ILE A 59 16.05 22.24 0.67
N THR A 60 16.00 22.32 -0.66
CA THR A 60 16.05 23.61 -1.38
C THR A 60 14.86 24.48 -0.98
N ALA A 61 13.63 23.95 -0.96
CA ALA A 61 12.44 24.69 -0.55
C ALA A 61 12.54 25.23 0.89
N GLN A 62 13.06 24.43 1.82
CA GLN A 62 13.28 24.86 3.20
C GLN A 62 14.37 25.93 3.31
N ARG A 63 15.46 25.78 2.56
CA ARG A 63 16.57 26.74 2.54
C ARG A 63 16.15 28.09 1.95
N GLU A 64 15.53 28.10 0.76
CA GLU A 64 15.11 29.34 0.10
C GLU A 64 14.08 30.09 0.95
N LEU A 65 13.13 29.37 1.58
CA LEU A 65 12.17 29.99 2.49
C LEU A 65 12.84 30.63 3.72
N HIS A 66 13.89 29.99 4.24
CA HIS A 66 14.68 30.53 5.35
C HIS A 66 15.52 31.74 4.91
N GLU A 67 16.22 31.65 3.79
CA GLU A 67 17.09 32.71 3.28
C GLU A 67 16.30 33.96 2.89
N GLU A 68 15.22 33.80 2.13
CA GLU A 68 14.44 34.94 1.61
C GLU A 68 13.53 35.58 2.66
N LEU A 69 12.87 34.77 3.50
CA LEU A 69 11.82 35.23 4.41
C LEU A 69 12.18 35.10 5.91
N GLY A 70 13.23 34.37 6.26
CA GLY A 70 13.60 34.09 7.64
C GLY A 70 12.70 33.06 8.33
N LEU A 71 12.01 32.20 7.57
CA LEU A 71 11.12 31.18 8.12
C LEU A 71 11.78 29.79 8.15
N SER A 72 11.76 29.15 9.31
CA SER A 72 12.32 27.82 9.53
C SER A 72 11.20 26.83 9.83
N LEU A 73 10.82 26.06 8.83
CA LEU A 73 9.72 25.09 8.93
C LEU A 73 10.22 23.65 8.77
N PRO A 74 9.65 22.69 9.53
CA PRO A 74 9.95 21.27 9.37
C PRO A 74 9.41 20.73 8.04
N LYS A 75 9.94 19.57 7.62
CA LYS A 75 9.57 18.92 6.35
C LYS A 75 8.08 18.65 6.20
N ASP A 76 7.40 18.42 7.33
CA ASP A 76 5.98 18.10 7.36
C ASP A 76 5.07 19.33 7.21
N ALA A 77 5.63 20.53 7.04
CA ALA A 77 4.89 21.73 6.67
C ALA A 77 4.73 21.90 5.14
N PHE A 78 5.52 21.18 4.34
CA PHE A 78 5.63 21.38 2.90
C PHE A 78 4.90 20.28 2.14
N GLU A 79 3.85 20.67 1.40
CA GLU A 79 3.16 19.76 0.50
C GLU A 79 3.64 19.97 -0.93
N LEU A 80 4.26 18.97 -1.56
CA LEU A 80 4.51 19.01 -3.01
C LEU A 80 3.19 18.82 -3.74
N ILE A 81 2.69 19.88 -4.38
CA ILE A 81 1.36 19.88 -5.02
C ILE A 81 1.41 19.55 -6.52
N PHE A 82 2.48 19.93 -7.23
CA PHE A 82 2.74 19.53 -8.62
C PHE A 82 4.16 19.90 -9.06
N VAL A 83 4.60 19.29 -10.17
CA VAL A 83 5.83 19.65 -10.88
C VAL A 83 5.46 20.06 -12.30
N TYR A 84 6.05 21.13 -12.83
CA TYR A 84 5.80 21.52 -14.21
C TYR A 84 7.04 22.16 -14.88
N LEU A 85 7.04 22.17 -16.21
CA LEU A 85 8.08 22.81 -17.00
C LEU A 85 7.66 24.21 -17.42
N GLN A 86 8.36 25.23 -16.91
CA GLN A 86 8.23 26.60 -17.37
C GLN A 86 9.27 26.89 -18.45
N LYS A 87 8.83 27.55 -19.53
CA LYS A 87 9.71 28.12 -20.55
C LYS A 87 9.39 29.59 -20.72
N CYS A 88 10.34 30.44 -20.38
CA CYS A 88 10.18 31.89 -20.48
C CYS A 88 11.43 32.52 -21.08
N VAL A 89 11.22 33.56 -21.88
CA VAL A 89 12.32 34.36 -22.44
C VAL A 89 12.07 35.81 -22.06
N THR A 90 12.98 36.38 -21.27
CA THR A 90 12.89 37.75 -20.78
C THR A 90 14.12 38.57 -21.17
N ASN A 91 14.13 39.84 -20.77
CA ASN A 91 15.26 40.76 -20.96
C ASN A 91 15.73 40.84 -22.43
N ASN A 92 14.76 40.98 -23.36
CA ASN A 92 14.98 41.03 -24.80
C ASN A 92 15.75 39.83 -25.38
N GLY A 93 15.51 38.62 -24.87
CA GLY A 93 16.14 37.40 -25.36
C GLY A 93 17.46 37.03 -24.71
N LYS A 94 17.89 37.78 -23.69
CA LYS A 94 19.16 37.53 -22.97
C LYS A 94 19.02 36.63 -21.75
N PHE A 95 17.79 36.35 -21.34
CA PHE A 95 17.48 35.49 -20.21
C PHE A 95 16.46 34.45 -20.67
N ILE A 96 16.90 33.21 -20.80
CA ILE A 96 16.12 32.06 -21.25
C ILE A 96 15.94 31.14 -20.04
N ASN A 97 14.75 31.18 -19.44
CA ASN A 97 14.39 30.35 -18.30
C ASN A 97 13.70 29.07 -18.78
N ASN A 98 14.39 27.93 -18.70
CA ASN A 98 13.84 26.61 -18.99
C ASN A 98 13.89 25.77 -17.70
N GLU A 99 12.85 25.86 -16.88
CA GLU A 99 12.89 25.45 -15.48
C GLU A 99 11.85 24.36 -15.20
N TYR A 100 12.27 23.28 -14.56
CA TYR A 100 11.37 22.31 -13.95
C TYR A 100 11.12 22.74 -12.50
N ASP A 101 9.92 23.18 -12.23
CA ASP A 101 9.53 23.76 -10.95
C ASP A 101 8.81 22.74 -10.09
N ASP A 102 9.39 22.43 -8.95
CA ASP A 102 8.75 21.67 -7.88
C ASP A 102 7.95 22.65 -7.00
N VAL A 103 6.63 22.59 -7.06
CA VAL A 103 5.76 23.56 -6.38
C VAL A 103 5.27 22.99 -5.05
N TYR A 104 5.65 23.66 -3.97
CA TYR A 104 5.26 23.37 -2.60
C TYR A 104 4.21 24.34 -2.07
N LEU A 105 3.30 23.85 -1.24
CA LEU A 105 2.34 24.63 -0.49
C LEU A 105 2.54 24.43 1.01
N VAL A 106 2.70 25.53 1.73
CA VAL A 106 2.66 25.63 3.18
C VAL A 106 1.33 26.25 3.57
N THR A 107 0.55 25.53 4.38
CA THR A 107 -0.76 26.02 4.87
C THR A 107 -0.63 26.47 6.31
N THR A 108 -0.74 27.77 6.55
CA THR A 108 -0.78 28.37 7.89
C THR A 108 -2.22 28.58 8.32
N LEU A 109 -2.47 28.57 9.62
CA LEU A 109 -3.82 28.82 10.14
C LEU A 109 -4.19 30.30 10.00
N ASP A 110 -3.29 31.18 10.44
CA ASP A 110 -3.42 32.63 10.37
C ASP A 110 -2.29 33.27 9.56
N PRO A 111 -2.45 34.53 9.12
CA PRO A 111 -1.37 35.29 8.48
C PRO A 111 -0.18 35.47 9.43
N ILE A 112 1.02 35.33 8.90
CA ILE A 112 2.27 35.61 9.63
C ILE A 112 2.39 37.13 9.79
N PRO A 113 2.60 37.67 11.00
CA PRO A 113 2.79 39.10 11.18
C PRO A 113 4.01 39.62 10.42
N ARG A 114 3.90 40.82 9.84
CA ARG A 114 4.94 41.39 8.97
C ARG A 114 6.30 41.51 9.68
N GLU A 115 6.29 41.76 10.97
CA GLU A 115 7.47 41.94 11.82
C GLU A 115 8.21 40.62 12.13
N ALA A 116 7.59 39.47 11.84
CA ALA A 116 8.16 38.14 12.10
C ALA A 116 9.16 37.74 11.02
N PHE A 117 9.01 38.29 9.82
CA PHE A 117 9.87 38.04 8.69
C PHE A 117 11.23 38.69 8.88
N THR A 118 12.28 37.97 8.48
CA THR A 118 13.63 38.53 8.31
C THR A 118 13.95 38.47 6.83
N LEU A 119 13.67 39.57 6.12
CA LEU A 119 13.83 39.62 4.68
C LEU A 119 15.29 39.77 4.27
N GLN A 120 15.70 39.01 3.26
CA GLN A 120 17.00 39.23 2.62
C GLN A 120 16.90 40.39 1.61
N ASP A 121 17.47 41.54 1.95
CA ASP A 121 17.36 42.78 1.16
C ASP A 121 17.79 42.65 -0.32
N THR A 122 18.69 41.71 -0.64
CA THR A 122 19.14 41.45 -2.01
C THR A 122 18.16 40.64 -2.85
N GLU A 123 17.18 40.02 -2.21
CA GLU A 123 16.20 39.11 -2.81
C GLU A 123 14.77 39.68 -2.70
N VAL A 124 14.41 40.20 -1.52
CA VAL A 124 13.04 40.58 -1.16
C VAL A 124 12.98 42.00 -0.61
N SER A 125 12.12 42.83 -1.18
CA SER A 125 11.86 44.20 -0.70
C SER A 125 10.66 44.31 0.24
N ASP A 126 9.64 43.48 0.05
CA ASP A 126 8.44 43.51 0.90
C ASP A 126 7.65 42.21 0.81
N VAL A 127 6.68 42.01 1.70
CA VAL A 127 5.70 40.90 1.61
C VAL A 127 4.29 41.41 1.88
N LYS A 128 3.29 40.81 1.22
CA LYS A 128 1.87 41.13 1.44
C LYS A 128 1.00 39.90 1.31
N TYR A 129 -0.14 39.91 1.99
CA TYR A 129 -1.22 38.95 1.75
C TYR A 129 -2.21 39.48 0.72
N ILE A 130 -2.75 38.58 -0.08
CA ILE A 130 -3.80 38.85 -1.07
C ILE A 130 -4.71 37.64 -1.18
N SER A 131 -6.03 37.84 -1.23
CA SER A 131 -6.95 36.72 -1.46
C SER A 131 -6.57 35.96 -2.74
N TYR A 132 -6.63 34.63 -2.69
CA TYR A 132 -6.22 33.82 -3.84
C TYR A 132 -7.09 34.08 -5.09
N GLU A 133 -8.35 34.48 -4.90
CA GLU A 133 -9.26 34.87 -5.99
C GLU A 133 -8.86 36.21 -6.63
N GLU A 134 -8.51 37.21 -5.82
CA GLU A 134 -8.03 38.49 -6.34
C GLU A 134 -6.72 38.29 -7.08
N TYR A 135 -5.78 37.52 -6.52
CA TYR A 135 -4.53 37.21 -7.22
C TYR A 135 -4.76 36.49 -8.55
N ARG A 136 -5.65 35.48 -8.58
CA ARG A 136 -6.09 34.83 -9.83
C ARG A 136 -6.66 35.85 -10.83
N SER A 137 -7.46 36.82 -10.37
CA SER A 137 -7.99 37.88 -11.23
C SER A 137 -6.91 38.83 -11.74
N ARG A 138 -5.87 39.14 -10.94
CA ARG A 138 -4.77 40.02 -11.35
C ARG A 138 -3.93 39.38 -12.44
N LEU A 139 -3.59 38.10 -12.27
CA LEU A 139 -2.89 37.31 -13.29
C LEU A 139 -3.71 37.21 -14.58
N ALA A 140 -5.02 36.97 -14.49
CA ALA A 140 -5.89 36.87 -15.67
C ALA A 140 -6.03 38.20 -16.44
N LYS A 141 -5.76 39.33 -15.79
CA LYS A 141 -5.73 40.67 -16.39
C LYS A 141 -4.33 41.10 -16.84
N GLU A 142 -3.32 40.24 -16.67
CA GLU A 142 -1.92 40.55 -16.95
C GLU A 142 -1.46 41.84 -16.24
N ASP A 143 -1.83 42.01 -14.97
CA ASP A 143 -1.50 43.20 -14.17
C ASP A 143 0.03 43.38 -14.09
N PRO A 144 0.58 44.53 -14.55
CA PRO A 144 2.03 44.73 -14.67
C PRO A 144 2.75 44.83 -13.32
N GLU A 145 2.04 44.95 -12.19
CA GLU A 145 2.66 44.90 -10.86
C GLU A 145 3.06 43.48 -10.41
N TYR A 146 2.68 42.44 -11.16
CA TYR A 146 2.85 41.04 -10.79
C TYR A 146 3.68 40.28 -11.83
N VAL A 147 4.43 39.27 -11.38
CA VAL A 147 5.08 38.32 -12.29
C VAL A 147 3.99 37.53 -13.03
N LEU A 148 4.16 37.42 -14.36
CA LEU A 148 3.16 36.81 -15.22
C LEU A 148 3.19 35.28 -15.12
N TYR A 149 2.07 34.70 -14.70
CA TYR A 149 1.82 33.27 -14.69
C TYR A 149 0.51 32.96 -15.41
N GLU A 150 0.49 31.89 -16.21
CA GLU A 150 -0.70 31.49 -16.95
C GLU A 150 -1.78 30.92 -16.02
N VAL A 151 -2.88 31.64 -15.86
CA VAL A 151 -4.01 31.23 -15.00
C VAL A 151 -4.72 29.96 -15.47
N ASN A 152 -4.72 29.71 -16.78
CA ASN A 152 -5.28 28.50 -17.38
C ASN A 152 -4.21 27.42 -17.63
N GLY A 153 -2.96 27.69 -17.23
CA GLY A 153 -1.85 26.74 -17.29
C GLY A 153 -1.66 26.03 -15.95
N HIS A 154 -0.42 25.61 -15.67
CA HIS A 154 -0.09 24.84 -14.47
C HIS A 154 -0.38 25.58 -13.15
N TYR A 155 -0.26 26.92 -13.10
CA TYR A 155 -0.64 27.70 -11.91
C TYR A 155 -2.14 27.77 -11.67
N GLY A 156 -2.97 27.46 -12.67
CA GLY A 156 -4.40 27.22 -12.47
C GLY A 156 -4.66 26.11 -11.44
N LEU A 157 -3.78 25.08 -11.43
CA LEU A 157 -3.89 23.95 -10.52
C LEU A 157 -3.78 24.37 -9.05
N LEU A 158 -2.92 25.35 -8.70
CA LEU A 158 -2.83 25.86 -7.33
C LEU A 158 -4.18 26.38 -6.85
N PHE A 159 -4.83 27.22 -7.65
CA PHE A 159 -6.12 27.80 -7.31
C PHE A 159 -7.23 26.75 -7.23
N ASP A 160 -7.20 25.77 -8.13
CA ASP A 160 -8.20 24.70 -8.16
C ASP A 160 -8.01 23.73 -6.97
N ILE A 161 -6.77 23.47 -6.55
CA ILE A 161 -6.44 22.72 -5.33
C ILE A 161 -6.98 23.44 -4.08
N ILE A 162 -6.69 24.75 -3.93
CA ILE A 162 -7.19 25.55 -2.80
C ILE A 162 -8.72 25.58 -2.81
N ALA A 163 -9.34 25.85 -3.96
CA ALA A 163 -10.79 25.89 -4.09
C ALA A 163 -11.44 24.53 -3.74
N LYS A 164 -10.90 23.41 -4.23
CA LYS A 164 -11.42 22.07 -3.91
C LYS A 164 -11.38 21.79 -2.41
N ARG A 165 -10.31 22.18 -1.71
CA ARG A 165 -10.16 21.94 -0.26
C ARG A 165 -11.16 22.71 0.59
N TYR A 166 -11.36 23.98 0.28
CA TYR A 166 -12.05 24.91 1.18
C TYR A 166 -13.46 25.31 0.72
N LYS A 167 -13.88 24.96 -0.52
CA LYS A 167 -15.23 25.24 -1.05
C LYS A 167 -16.10 24.01 -1.28
N GLU A 168 -15.55 22.80 -1.11
CA GLU A 168 -16.33 21.58 -1.35
C GLU A 168 -17.48 21.44 -0.33
N ASN A 169 -18.63 20.98 -0.82
CA ASN A 169 -19.84 20.82 -0.02
C ASN A 169 -19.67 19.68 1.00
N HIS A 170 -19.81 20.01 2.29
CA HIS A 170 -19.76 19.07 3.41
C HIS A 170 -20.68 17.85 3.23
N GLU A 171 -21.89 18.04 2.71
CA GLU A 171 -22.85 16.95 2.46
C GLU A 171 -22.35 15.99 1.37
N ALA A 172 -21.78 16.52 0.29
CA ALA A 172 -21.22 15.70 -0.77
C ALA A 172 -20.04 14.84 -0.27
N ARG A 173 -19.16 15.42 0.58
CA ARG A 173 -18.06 14.68 1.22
C ARG A 173 -18.57 13.57 2.13
N CYS A 174 -19.62 13.83 2.93
CA CYS A 174 -20.24 12.80 3.77
C CYS A 174 -20.79 11.64 2.93
N LEU A 175 -21.58 11.95 1.89
CA LEU A 175 -22.17 10.93 1.01
C LEU A 175 -21.12 10.07 0.30
N ALA A 176 -20.00 10.68 -0.11
CA ALA A 176 -18.87 9.98 -0.71
C ALA A 176 -18.23 8.99 0.28
N LEU A 177 -17.87 9.43 1.48
CA LEU A 177 -17.28 8.57 2.51
C LEU A 177 -18.24 7.46 2.96
N GLU A 178 -19.54 7.75 3.10
CA GLU A 178 -20.54 6.72 3.40
C GLU A 178 -20.64 5.66 2.30
N LYS A 179 -20.59 6.07 1.03
CA LYS A 179 -20.55 5.12 -0.10
C LYS A 179 -19.31 4.24 -0.02
N GLN A 180 -18.15 4.83 0.30
CA GLN A 180 -16.90 4.08 0.44
C GLN A 180 -16.95 3.10 1.63
N LEU A 181 -17.46 3.54 2.78
CA LEU A 181 -17.61 2.73 4.00
C LEU A 181 -18.59 1.57 3.81
N ARG A 182 -19.69 1.76 3.07
CA ARG A 182 -20.67 0.69 2.78
C ARG A 182 -20.08 -0.50 2.02
N ARG A 183 -18.90 -0.34 1.39
CA ARG A 183 -18.15 -1.44 0.78
C ARG A 183 -17.54 -2.39 1.80
N TYR A 184 -17.55 -2.04 3.09
CA TYR A 184 -16.99 -2.85 4.16
C TYR A 184 -18.07 -3.27 5.17
N ALA A 185 -18.29 -4.57 5.31
CA ALA A 185 -19.21 -5.11 6.30
C ALA A 185 -18.53 -5.25 7.68
N PRO A 186 -19.04 -4.60 8.73
CA PRO A 186 -18.51 -4.82 10.07
C PRO A 186 -18.80 -6.26 10.53
N VAL A 187 -17.79 -6.94 11.07
CA VAL A 187 -17.90 -8.30 11.60
C VAL A 187 -17.18 -8.43 12.94
N SER A 188 -17.78 -9.14 13.87
CA SER A 188 -17.10 -9.52 15.12
C SER A 188 -16.46 -10.88 14.93
N LEU A 189 -15.13 -10.93 14.96
CA LEU A 189 -14.39 -12.20 14.92
C LEU A 189 -14.12 -12.64 16.36
N THR A 190 -14.61 -13.83 16.68
CA THR A 190 -14.41 -14.48 17.98
C THR A 190 -14.01 -15.92 17.74
N ALA A 191 -13.08 -16.44 18.53
CA ALA A 191 -12.82 -17.87 18.58
C ALA A 191 -12.87 -18.34 20.04
N GLU A 192 -13.35 -19.56 20.25
CA GLU A 192 -13.40 -20.16 21.58
C GLU A 192 -11.99 -20.48 22.04
N LEU A 193 -11.56 -19.88 23.16
CA LEU A 193 -10.26 -20.13 23.78
C LEU A 193 -10.21 -21.46 24.57
N THR A 194 -11.15 -22.36 24.28
CA THR A 194 -11.28 -23.65 24.96
C THR A 194 -10.04 -24.51 24.72
N GLY A 195 -9.44 -25.00 25.79
CA GLY A 195 -8.25 -25.85 25.73
C GLY A 195 -6.91 -25.11 25.73
N LEU A 196 -6.89 -23.78 25.83
CA LEU A 196 -5.70 -23.05 26.28
C LEU A 196 -5.58 -23.14 27.81
N THR A 197 -4.35 -23.28 28.31
CA THR A 197 -4.08 -23.18 29.75
C THR A 197 -4.21 -21.71 30.20
N ASP A 198 -4.33 -21.47 31.51
CA ASP A 198 -4.39 -20.09 32.00
C ASP A 198 -3.07 -19.33 31.75
N ALA A 199 -1.94 -20.04 31.79
CA ALA A 199 -0.63 -19.49 31.41
C ALA A 199 -0.57 -19.10 29.91
N ASP A 200 -1.12 -19.94 29.01
CA ASP A 200 -1.17 -19.61 27.59
C ASP A 200 -2.11 -18.42 27.31
N LYS A 201 -3.19 -18.23 28.10
CA LYS A 201 -4.07 -17.06 27.98
C LYS A 201 -3.37 -15.77 28.45
N GLU A 202 -2.60 -15.85 29.53
CA GLU A 202 -1.78 -14.73 30.00
C GLU A 202 -0.72 -14.36 28.97
N ALA A 203 -0.01 -15.37 28.42
CA ALA A 203 0.93 -15.18 27.32
C ALA A 203 0.27 -14.57 26.08
N LEU A 204 -0.95 -15.02 25.72
CA LEU A 204 -1.71 -14.46 24.60
C LEU A 204 -2.00 -12.97 24.79
N GLY A 205 -2.33 -12.51 26.00
CA GLY A 205 -2.50 -11.09 26.31
C GLY A 205 -1.22 -10.27 26.07
N LEU A 206 -0.05 -10.82 26.41
CA LEU A 206 1.25 -10.19 26.13
C LEU A 206 1.58 -10.18 24.64
N ILE A 207 1.28 -11.26 23.92
CA ILE A 207 1.48 -11.37 22.47
C ILE A 207 0.61 -10.35 21.73
N ILE A 208 -0.66 -10.18 22.14
CA ILE A 208 -1.55 -9.15 21.56
C ILE A 208 -0.99 -7.75 21.81
N LYS A 209 -0.46 -7.47 23.01
CA LYS A 209 0.21 -6.19 23.31
C LYS A 209 1.43 -5.96 22.42
N ALA A 210 2.21 -7.00 22.11
CA ALA A 210 3.31 -6.92 21.16
C ALA A 210 2.80 -6.67 19.72
N ALA A 211 1.73 -7.36 19.31
CA ALA A 211 1.09 -7.15 18.01
C ALA A 211 0.57 -5.71 17.84
N MET A 212 -0.02 -5.11 18.88
CA MET A 212 -0.45 -3.70 18.86
C MET A 212 0.70 -2.72 18.58
N ILE A 213 1.95 -3.07 18.89
CA ILE A 213 3.11 -2.23 18.55
C ILE A 213 3.40 -2.28 17.04
N MET A 214 3.05 -3.35 16.34
CA MET A 214 3.23 -3.46 14.89
C MET A 214 2.39 -2.42 14.14
N ASP A 215 1.21 -2.07 14.69
CA ASP A 215 0.42 -0.94 14.18
C ASP A 215 1.21 0.37 14.20
N GLU A 216 1.85 0.70 15.32
CA GLU A 216 2.65 1.93 15.47
C GLU A 216 3.78 2.01 14.43
N ILE A 217 4.48 0.90 14.22
CA ILE A 217 5.56 0.82 13.22
C ILE A 217 4.99 0.93 11.81
N PHE A 218 3.90 0.22 11.52
CA PHE A 218 3.28 0.23 10.20
C PHE A 218 2.76 1.62 9.81
N TYR A 219 2.16 2.38 10.73
CA TYR A 219 1.74 3.76 10.44
C TYR A 219 2.94 4.61 10.00
N LEU A 220 4.09 4.47 10.67
CA LEU A 220 5.34 5.13 10.26
C LEU A 220 5.85 4.64 8.90
N GLN A 221 5.78 3.33 8.62
CA GLN A 221 6.20 2.76 7.34
C GLN A 221 5.36 3.26 6.17
N ALA A 222 4.04 3.38 6.36
CA ALA A 222 3.13 3.89 5.34
C ALA A 222 3.44 5.34 4.97
N TRP A 223 3.64 6.21 5.97
CA TRP A 223 4.03 7.61 5.76
C TRP A 223 4.51 8.27 7.05
N TYR A 224 5.57 9.09 6.99
CA TYR A 224 6.25 9.63 8.19
C TYR A 224 5.37 10.48 9.12
N SER A 225 4.36 11.16 8.59
CA SER A 225 3.44 12.00 9.37
C SER A 225 2.07 11.34 9.60
N ASN A 226 1.91 10.08 9.20
CA ASN A 226 0.68 9.32 9.40
C ASN A 226 0.29 9.16 10.89
N PRO A 227 1.23 8.93 11.83
CA PRO A 227 0.86 8.89 13.26
C PRO A 227 0.25 10.20 13.76
N VAL A 228 0.74 11.34 13.28
CA VAL A 228 0.21 12.66 13.65
C VAL A 228 -1.21 12.84 13.11
N LEU A 229 -1.44 12.45 11.85
CA LEU A 229 -2.78 12.46 11.26
C LEU A 229 -3.74 11.52 12.01
N ARG A 230 -3.30 10.32 12.38
CA ARG A 230 -4.10 9.36 13.15
C ARG A 230 -4.61 9.94 14.45
N GLU A 231 -3.71 10.47 15.29
CA GLU A 231 -4.11 11.03 16.58
C GLU A 231 -5.05 12.23 16.39
N TRP A 232 -4.78 13.08 15.40
CA TRP A 232 -5.68 14.19 15.07
C TRP A 232 -7.09 13.71 14.71
N LEU A 233 -7.22 12.77 13.78
CA LEU A 233 -8.53 12.25 13.36
C LEU A 233 -9.26 11.56 14.51
N LYS A 234 -8.54 10.83 15.36
CA LYS A 234 -9.09 10.16 16.54
C LYS A 234 -9.62 11.17 17.56
N ASP A 235 -8.83 12.19 17.89
CA ASP A 235 -9.20 13.21 18.88
C ASP A 235 -10.37 14.08 18.41
N HIS A 236 -10.55 14.22 17.09
CA HIS A 236 -11.62 15.01 16.48
C HIS A 236 -12.79 14.17 15.95
N ALA A 237 -12.76 12.84 16.13
CA ALA A 237 -13.76 11.94 15.55
C ALA A 237 -15.21 12.25 15.97
N ASP A 238 -15.39 12.83 17.17
CA ASP A 238 -16.71 13.14 17.73
C ASP A 238 -17.14 14.61 17.49
N VAL A 239 -16.37 15.40 16.73
CA VAL A 239 -16.66 16.82 16.46
C VAL A 239 -17.83 17.00 15.48
N SER A 240 -17.88 16.20 14.42
CA SER A 240 -18.95 16.25 13.41
C SER A 240 -19.19 14.87 12.79
N HIS A 241 -20.31 14.71 12.05
CA HIS A 241 -20.58 13.48 11.30
C HIS A 241 -19.49 13.21 10.27
N LEU A 242 -19.03 14.24 9.56
CA LEU A 242 -17.93 14.11 8.60
C LEU A 242 -16.64 13.62 9.27
N ASP A 243 -16.28 14.17 10.43
CA ASP A 243 -15.05 13.79 11.13
C ASP A 243 -15.11 12.35 11.65
N LYS A 244 -16.28 11.90 12.09
CA LYS A 244 -16.53 10.49 12.40
C LYS A 244 -16.33 9.59 11.19
N LEU A 245 -16.87 9.96 10.03
CA LEU A 245 -16.71 9.20 8.78
C LEU A 245 -15.24 9.15 8.34
N LYS A 246 -14.52 10.27 8.41
CA LYS A 246 -13.07 10.33 8.13
C LYS A 246 -12.30 9.37 9.03
N TRP A 247 -12.55 9.39 10.33
CA TRP A 247 -11.90 8.50 11.30
C TRP A 247 -12.22 7.02 11.01
N MET A 248 -13.49 6.69 10.76
CA MET A 248 -13.91 5.33 10.44
C MET A 248 -13.23 4.80 9.18
N TYR A 249 -13.15 5.61 8.12
CA TYR A 249 -12.51 5.18 6.88
C TYR A 249 -10.99 5.14 6.98
N TYR A 250 -10.39 6.06 7.73
CA TYR A 250 -8.97 6.03 8.08
C TYR A 250 -8.61 4.73 8.82
N LEU A 251 -9.39 4.30 9.81
CA LEU A 251 -9.12 3.05 10.55
C LEU A 251 -9.04 1.81 9.65
N ILE A 252 -9.86 1.77 8.59
CA ILE A 252 -9.85 0.69 7.62
C ILE A 252 -8.58 0.75 6.77
N ASN A 253 -8.27 1.90 6.21
CA ASN A 253 -7.16 2.05 5.25
C ASN A 253 -5.79 2.24 5.91
N LYS A 254 -5.76 2.49 7.23
CA LYS A 254 -4.58 2.84 8.05
C LYS A 254 -3.74 4.00 7.48
N SER A 255 -4.32 4.79 6.59
CA SER A 255 -3.68 5.87 5.84
C SER A 255 -4.76 6.77 5.21
N PRO A 256 -4.42 7.97 4.71
CA PRO A 256 -5.37 8.85 4.02
C PRO A 256 -5.72 8.40 2.59
N TRP A 257 -5.20 7.26 2.12
CA TRP A 257 -5.40 6.73 0.77
C TRP A 257 -6.32 5.50 0.78
N SER A 258 -7.23 5.44 -0.18
CA SER A 258 -8.21 4.36 -0.29
C SER A 258 -7.59 3.10 -0.91
N CYS A 259 -7.58 1.98 -0.16
CA CYS A 259 -7.08 0.70 -0.65
C CYS A 259 -7.94 0.09 -1.78
N LEU A 260 -9.21 0.51 -1.90
CA LEU A 260 -10.11 0.03 -2.96
C LEU A 260 -10.22 0.99 -4.15
N ASP A 261 -9.65 2.20 -4.05
CA ASP A 261 -9.70 3.21 -5.11
C ASP A 261 -8.27 3.60 -5.55
N GLU A 262 -7.43 2.62 -5.85
CA GLU A 262 -6.08 2.83 -6.44
C GLU A 262 -5.18 3.80 -5.64
N ASN A 263 -5.31 3.80 -4.30
CA ASN A 263 -4.63 4.74 -3.40
C ASN A 263 -4.98 6.22 -3.65
N GLU A 264 -6.16 6.53 -4.19
CA GLU A 264 -6.67 7.89 -4.20
C GLU A 264 -6.84 8.42 -2.77
N ALA A 265 -6.34 9.63 -2.51
CA ALA A 265 -6.51 10.29 -1.23
C ALA A 265 -7.97 10.71 -1.02
N PHE A 266 -8.57 10.29 0.10
CA PHE A 266 -9.92 10.71 0.51
C PHE A 266 -9.90 11.86 1.53
N LEU A 267 -8.72 12.24 1.99
CA LEU A 267 -8.48 13.42 2.81
C LEU A 267 -7.61 14.42 2.03
N THR A 268 -7.57 15.67 2.49
CA THR A 268 -6.58 16.68 2.04
C THR A 268 -5.86 17.32 3.23
N THR A 269 -4.78 18.08 3.00
CA THR A 269 -4.05 18.82 4.06
C THR A 269 -4.97 19.68 4.97
N ALA A 270 -6.11 20.14 4.45
CA ALA A 270 -7.12 20.87 5.24
C ALA A 270 -7.78 20.01 6.35
N ASP A 271 -7.78 18.68 6.20
CA ASP A 271 -8.28 17.72 7.18
C ASP A 271 -7.20 17.27 8.18
N SER A 272 -5.95 17.72 8.00
CA SER A 272 -4.78 17.28 8.76
C SER A 272 -4.59 18.02 10.08
N ALA A 273 -3.64 17.53 10.87
CA ALA A 273 -3.28 18.08 12.17
C ALA A 273 -2.76 19.52 12.09
N ILE A 274 -3.04 20.28 13.15
CA ILE A 274 -2.46 21.61 13.37
C ILE A 274 -1.29 21.48 14.35
N LYS A 275 -0.14 22.05 13.99
CA LYS A 275 1.03 22.16 14.88
C LYS A 275 1.37 23.63 15.12
N LEU A 276 1.65 23.97 16.37
CA LEU A 276 2.24 25.26 16.75
C LEU A 276 3.76 25.13 16.76
N LEU A 277 4.42 26.05 16.05
CA LEU A 277 5.87 26.18 15.99
C LEU A 277 6.28 27.56 16.53
N PRO A 278 6.65 27.67 17.83
CA PRO A 278 6.99 28.93 18.47
C PRO A 278 8.15 29.69 17.83
N GLU A 279 9.12 28.94 17.30
CA GLU A 279 10.42 29.46 16.82
C GLU A 279 10.54 29.36 15.29
N ALA A 280 9.40 29.38 14.59
CA ALA A 280 9.36 29.34 13.13
C ALA A 280 9.96 30.60 12.47
N ALA A 281 10.02 31.71 13.19
CA ALA A 281 10.36 33.04 12.67
C ALA A 281 10.93 33.92 13.79
N LYS A 282 11.20 35.19 13.48
CA LYS A 282 11.64 36.17 14.48
C LYS A 282 10.57 36.32 15.59
N PRO A 283 10.93 36.22 16.87
CA PRO A 283 9.98 36.37 17.97
C PRO A 283 9.31 37.75 17.99
N ILE A 284 7.99 37.79 18.18
CA ILE A 284 7.22 39.01 18.37
C ILE A 284 6.49 38.97 19.71
N THR A 285 6.48 40.09 20.42
CA THR A 285 5.72 40.22 21.67
C THR A 285 4.23 39.96 21.45
N GLY A 286 3.69 38.94 22.14
CA GLY A 286 2.27 38.60 22.11
C GLY A 286 1.86 37.60 21.02
N TRP A 287 2.75 37.25 20.09
CA TRP A 287 2.52 36.19 19.11
C TRP A 287 3.14 34.88 19.62
N LYS A 288 2.37 33.78 19.58
CA LYS A 288 2.80 32.48 20.15
C LYS A 288 3.70 31.67 19.21
N GLY A 289 3.83 32.11 17.96
CA GLY A 289 4.50 31.39 16.88
C GLY A 289 3.53 31.01 15.76
N LEU A 290 4.04 30.21 14.83
CA LEU A 290 3.30 29.84 13.62
C LEU A 290 2.48 28.58 13.84
N GLU A 291 1.18 28.64 13.59
CA GLU A 291 0.34 27.46 13.47
C GLU A 291 0.21 27.06 12.00
N TYR A 292 0.50 25.79 11.71
CA TYR A 292 0.47 25.25 10.35
C TYR A 292 -0.22 23.89 10.29
N ARG A 293 -0.75 23.54 9.12
CA ARG A 293 -1.27 22.21 8.82
C ARG A 293 -0.13 21.28 8.45
N VAL A 294 -0.09 20.11 9.08
CA VAL A 294 0.83 19.04 8.69
C VAL A 294 0.44 18.57 7.29
N ALA A 295 1.29 18.90 6.32
CA ALA A 295 1.13 18.55 4.92
C ALA A 295 1.09 17.03 4.75
N PHE A 296 0.25 16.55 3.84
CA PHE A 296 0.37 15.19 3.32
C PHE A 296 0.15 15.17 1.81
N PRO A 297 0.84 14.27 1.09
CA PRO A 297 0.78 14.27 -0.35
C PRO A 297 -0.53 13.66 -0.86
N MET A 298 -1.14 14.31 -1.85
CA MET A 298 -2.35 13.79 -2.50
C MET A 298 -2.13 12.45 -3.20
N LEU A 299 -0.93 12.24 -3.74
CA LEU A 299 -0.49 10.96 -4.27
C LEU A 299 0.30 10.22 -3.20
N LYS A 300 -0.05 8.95 -2.97
CA LYS A 300 0.72 8.08 -2.08
C LYS A 300 2.17 7.97 -2.60
N PRO A 301 3.20 8.28 -1.78
CA PRO A 301 4.58 8.12 -2.20
C PRO A 301 4.87 6.66 -2.56
N PRO A 302 5.44 6.37 -3.74
CA PRO A 302 5.66 4.98 -4.18
C PRO A 302 6.66 4.23 -3.30
N GLY A 303 7.60 4.93 -2.68
CA GLY A 303 8.53 4.37 -1.70
C GLY A 303 8.01 4.39 -0.25
N ALA A 304 6.75 4.76 -0.04
CA ALA A 304 6.16 5.01 1.29
C ALA A 304 7.10 5.85 2.17
N ASN A 305 7.43 5.39 3.39
CA ASN A 305 8.46 5.99 4.24
C ASN A 305 9.75 5.15 4.34
N PHE A 306 9.97 4.22 3.41
CA PHE A 306 11.20 3.43 3.38
C PHE A 306 12.36 4.16 2.72
N TYR A 307 12.06 5.16 1.90
CA TYR A 307 13.00 5.95 1.13
C TYR A 307 12.73 7.45 1.36
N PRO A 308 13.69 8.34 1.05
CA PRO A 308 13.39 9.77 1.00
C PRO A 308 12.27 10.04 -0.04
N PRO A 309 11.28 10.87 0.28
CA PRO A 309 10.08 11.04 -0.55
C PRO A 309 10.36 11.67 -1.93
N ASP A 310 11.49 12.35 -2.06
CA ASP A 310 11.96 12.98 -3.30
C ASP A 310 13.01 12.15 -4.05
N MET A 311 13.33 10.95 -3.57
CA MET A 311 14.27 10.04 -4.20
C MET A 311 13.61 9.33 -5.39
N ASP A 312 14.25 9.40 -6.55
CA ASP A 312 13.86 8.61 -7.72
C ASP A 312 14.68 7.32 -7.87
N LYS A 313 14.27 6.46 -8.81
CA LYS A 313 14.97 5.19 -9.05
C LYS A 313 16.41 5.39 -9.54
N MET A 314 16.67 6.42 -10.32
CA MET A 314 17.97 6.67 -10.91
C MET A 314 18.98 7.10 -9.84
N GLU A 315 18.57 7.96 -8.91
CA GLU A 315 19.37 8.36 -7.76
C GLU A 315 19.77 7.13 -6.92
N PHE A 316 18.80 6.28 -6.58
CA PHE A 316 19.06 5.05 -5.83
C PHE A 316 20.03 4.12 -6.55
N GLU A 317 19.85 3.89 -7.85
CA GLU A 317 20.71 3.00 -8.63
C GLU A 317 22.15 3.53 -8.75
N LEU A 318 22.31 4.85 -8.96
CA LEU A 318 23.63 5.48 -8.99
C LEU A 318 24.33 5.35 -7.63
N TRP A 319 23.63 5.67 -6.55
CA TRP A 319 24.18 5.49 -5.19
C TRP A 319 24.53 4.04 -4.92
N LYS A 320 23.61 3.10 -5.15
CA LYS A 320 23.83 1.65 -4.95
C LYS A 320 25.03 1.16 -5.75
N SER A 321 25.20 1.60 -7.00
CA SER A 321 26.34 1.20 -7.84
C SER A 321 27.71 1.67 -7.31
N SER A 322 27.72 2.71 -6.47
CA SER A 322 28.92 3.21 -5.81
C SER A 322 29.32 2.40 -4.57
N LEU A 323 28.41 1.59 -4.04
CA LEU A 323 28.60 0.80 -2.82
C LEU A 323 29.35 -0.52 -3.10
N ASN A 324 29.97 -1.08 -2.06
CA ASN A 324 30.50 -2.44 -2.12
C ASN A 324 29.38 -3.51 -2.08
N ALA A 325 29.71 -4.78 -2.34
CA ALA A 325 28.70 -5.84 -2.46
C ALA A 325 27.82 -6.02 -1.22
N ASP A 326 28.40 -5.98 -0.01
CA ASP A 326 27.65 -6.15 1.24
C ASP A 326 26.70 -4.97 1.47
N GLN A 327 27.19 -3.74 1.23
CA GLN A 327 26.39 -2.53 1.32
C GLN A 327 25.26 -2.48 0.26
N GLN A 328 25.48 -3.03 -0.93
CA GLN A 328 24.43 -3.18 -1.93
C GLN A 328 23.34 -4.13 -1.45
N GLN A 329 23.72 -5.25 -0.82
CA GLN A 329 22.76 -6.17 -0.21
C GLN A 329 21.97 -5.49 0.91
N ASP A 330 22.63 -4.72 1.78
CA ASP A 330 21.97 -3.95 2.82
C ASP A 330 20.99 -2.92 2.23
N ALA A 331 21.37 -2.22 1.16
CA ALA A 331 20.50 -1.26 0.48
C ALA A 331 19.25 -1.91 -0.14
N MET A 332 19.35 -3.17 -0.61
CA MET A 332 18.25 -3.95 -1.18
C MET A 332 17.54 -4.85 -0.17
N SER A 333 18.00 -4.90 1.08
CA SER A 333 17.46 -5.77 2.11
C SER A 333 16.00 -5.44 2.45
N PHE A 334 15.25 -6.49 2.82
CA PHE A 334 13.91 -6.40 3.39
C PHE A 334 13.83 -5.55 4.66
N PHE A 335 14.93 -5.47 5.41
CA PHE A 335 14.93 -4.99 6.79
C PHE A 335 15.76 -3.73 6.97
N THR A 336 15.82 -2.87 5.95
CA THR A 336 16.53 -1.58 6.01
C THR A 336 15.70 -0.45 5.38
N VAL A 337 15.80 0.76 5.92
CA VAL A 337 15.31 1.99 5.29
C VAL A 337 16.47 2.78 4.71
N ILE A 338 16.20 3.62 3.71
CA ILE A 338 17.16 4.54 3.11
C ILE A 338 16.83 5.96 3.55
N LYS A 339 17.83 6.72 3.98
CA LYS A 339 17.70 8.10 4.45
C LYS A 339 18.74 9.01 3.80
N ARG A 340 18.53 10.33 3.94
CA ARG A 340 19.44 11.40 3.51
C ARG A 340 20.25 11.94 4.68
N HIS A 341 21.55 12.14 4.51
CA HIS A 341 22.37 12.85 5.49
C HIS A 341 21.95 14.32 5.61
N SER A 342 21.67 14.97 4.48
CA SER A 342 21.21 16.36 4.40
C SER A 342 19.97 16.63 5.24
N GLN A 343 18.95 15.76 5.15
CA GLN A 343 17.72 15.87 5.93
C GLN A 343 17.96 15.73 7.43
N VAL A 344 18.77 14.76 7.85
CA VAL A 344 19.07 14.56 9.28
C VAL A 344 19.85 15.75 9.84
N ASN A 345 20.78 16.29 9.07
CA ASN A 345 21.53 17.49 9.46
C ASN A 345 20.61 18.70 9.58
N TRP A 346 19.67 18.88 8.63
CA TRP A 346 18.68 19.94 8.68
C TRP A 346 17.76 19.82 9.90
N ASP A 347 17.16 18.65 10.11
CA ASP A 347 16.28 18.39 11.26
C ASP A 347 17.02 18.62 12.60
N SER A 348 18.32 18.25 12.67
CA SER A 348 19.16 18.52 13.84
C SER A 348 19.49 20.00 14.02
N SER A 349 19.70 20.74 12.92
CA SER A 349 19.99 22.18 12.95
C SER A 349 18.81 23.01 13.48
N LEU A 350 17.58 22.61 13.10
CA LEU A 350 16.34 23.18 13.62
C LEU A 350 16.23 22.96 15.14
N ASN A 351 16.53 21.74 15.61
CA ASN A 351 16.45 21.40 17.04
C ASN A 351 17.53 22.06 17.90
N ASN A 352 18.72 22.34 17.33
CA ASN A 352 19.85 22.91 18.06
C ASN A 352 20.01 24.43 17.89
N HIS A 353 19.12 25.10 17.15
CA HIS A 353 19.18 26.54 16.80
C HIS A 353 20.50 26.96 16.12
N VAL A 354 21.16 26.05 15.41
CA VAL A 354 22.39 26.33 14.65
C VAL A 354 22.14 25.95 13.20
N ILE A 355 21.52 26.85 12.43
CA ILE A 355 21.33 26.68 10.99
C ILE A 355 22.61 27.16 10.31
N ASP A 356 23.56 26.23 10.13
CA ASP A 356 24.74 26.48 9.29
C ASP A 356 24.52 25.80 7.93
N GLY A 357 24.20 26.60 6.92
CA GLY A 357 23.94 26.16 5.53
C GLY A 357 25.14 25.58 4.80
N THR A 358 26.23 25.23 5.50
CA THR A 358 27.49 24.80 4.91
C THR A 358 27.95 23.39 5.28
N ASN A 359 27.18 22.62 6.07
CA ASN A 359 27.53 21.26 6.47
C ASN A 359 27.32 20.23 5.33
N LYS A 360 28.11 20.36 4.26
CA LYS A 360 28.42 19.24 3.38
C LYS A 360 29.22 18.23 4.19
N SER A 361 28.67 17.04 4.40
CA SER A 361 29.45 15.90 4.90
C SER A 361 30.63 15.67 3.95
N ALA A 362 31.81 16.11 4.38
CA ALA A 362 33.05 15.93 3.66
C ALA A 362 33.40 14.44 3.60
N GLY A 363 33.05 13.77 2.48
CA GLY A 363 33.54 12.42 2.22
C GLY A 363 32.75 11.57 1.21
N SER A 364 31.46 11.82 0.99
CA SER A 364 30.63 11.03 0.05
C SER A 364 30.04 11.93 -1.04
N HIS A 365 30.15 11.50 -2.31
CA HIS A 365 29.45 12.14 -3.44
C HIS A 365 27.93 11.89 -3.43
N HIS A 366 27.46 11.00 -2.56
CA HIS A 366 26.06 10.61 -2.44
C HIS A 366 25.51 10.90 -1.03
N ASP A 367 24.28 11.40 -0.98
CA ASP A 367 23.59 11.83 0.25
C ASP A 367 22.84 10.67 0.96
N LEU A 368 22.73 9.50 0.30
CA LEU A 368 21.94 8.37 0.77
C LEU A 368 22.74 7.41 1.67
N TYR A 369 22.07 6.82 2.66
CA TYR A 369 22.60 5.74 3.50
C TYR A 369 21.49 4.80 4.00
N SER A 370 21.86 3.55 4.33
CA SER A 370 20.94 2.52 4.87
C SER A 370 20.92 2.52 6.40
N ILE A 371 19.74 2.27 6.99
CA ILE A 371 19.54 2.03 8.43
C ILE A 371 18.76 0.72 8.62
N PRO A 372 19.22 -0.24 9.43
CA PRO A 372 18.47 -1.45 9.72
C PRO A 372 17.21 -1.17 10.55
N TYR A 373 16.16 -1.97 10.38
CA TYR A 373 14.88 -1.82 11.10
C TYR A 373 15.06 -1.87 12.62
N SER A 374 15.96 -2.71 13.13
CA SER A 374 16.28 -2.78 14.56
C SER A 374 16.81 -1.46 15.14
N GLN A 375 17.37 -0.59 14.30
CA GLN A 375 17.81 0.76 14.68
C GLN A 375 16.72 1.81 14.40
N GLU A 376 16.12 1.81 13.21
CA GLU A 376 15.06 2.78 12.83
C GLU A 376 13.86 2.70 13.78
N TYR A 377 13.44 1.49 14.16
CA TYR A 377 12.25 1.24 14.98
C TYR A 377 12.60 0.75 16.39
N HIS A 378 13.83 0.99 16.86
CA HIS A 378 14.37 0.43 18.09
C HIS A 378 13.44 0.57 19.31
N SER A 379 12.91 1.77 19.54
CA SER A 379 12.05 2.07 20.71
C SER A 379 10.72 1.29 20.72
N PHE A 380 10.24 0.87 19.55
CA PHE A 380 9.07 0.00 19.42
C PHE A 380 9.48 -1.47 19.57
N LEU A 381 10.56 -1.86 18.89
CA LEU A 381 11.04 -3.23 18.82
C LEU A 381 11.58 -3.75 20.16
N GLU A 382 12.20 -2.89 20.97
CA GLU A 382 12.62 -3.23 22.34
C GLU A 382 11.41 -3.60 23.20
N ARG A 383 10.35 -2.77 23.20
CA ARG A 383 9.12 -3.05 23.95
C ARG A 383 8.42 -4.31 23.46
N ALA A 384 8.35 -4.52 22.14
CA ALA A 384 7.77 -5.74 21.57
C ALA A 384 8.60 -6.97 21.95
N SER A 385 9.93 -6.89 21.91
CA SER A 385 10.86 -7.94 22.31
C SER A 385 10.66 -8.33 23.78
N GLU A 386 10.59 -7.36 24.70
CA GLU A 386 10.33 -7.64 26.11
C GLU A 386 9.00 -8.37 26.36
N LEU A 387 7.94 -7.99 25.64
CA LEU A 387 6.63 -8.63 25.76
C LEU A 387 6.64 -10.07 25.23
N LEU A 388 7.30 -10.31 24.10
CA LEU A 388 7.44 -11.64 23.51
C LEU A 388 8.32 -12.55 24.37
N HIS A 389 9.40 -12.03 24.96
CA HIS A 389 10.22 -12.79 25.91
C HIS A 389 9.41 -13.23 27.13
N LYS A 390 8.68 -12.30 27.76
CA LYS A 390 7.78 -12.60 28.89
C LYS A 390 6.69 -13.61 28.51
N ALA A 391 6.11 -13.48 27.32
CA ALA A 391 5.14 -14.46 26.83
C ALA A 391 5.78 -15.85 26.64
N GLY A 392 6.98 -15.90 26.07
CA GLY A 392 7.76 -17.13 25.89
C GLY A 392 8.08 -17.85 27.20
N ASP A 393 8.26 -17.10 28.30
CA ASP A 393 8.49 -17.67 29.63
C ASP A 393 7.24 -18.30 30.26
N LEU A 394 6.05 -17.94 29.78
CA LEU A 394 4.77 -18.41 30.30
C LEU A 394 4.18 -19.59 29.52
N VAL A 395 4.41 -19.64 28.19
CA VAL A 395 3.76 -20.63 27.33
C VAL A 395 4.19 -22.06 27.67
N SER A 396 3.24 -22.98 27.53
CA SER A 396 3.45 -24.40 27.84
C SER A 396 4.12 -25.19 26.70
N SER A 397 4.01 -24.71 25.45
CA SER A 397 4.58 -25.39 24.28
C SER A 397 6.05 -24.99 24.05
N PRO A 398 6.99 -25.96 24.02
CA PRO A 398 8.41 -25.67 23.74
C PRO A 398 8.66 -25.04 22.36
N SER A 399 7.88 -25.41 21.34
CA SER A 399 8.02 -24.85 20.00
C SER A 399 7.57 -23.38 19.97
N LEU A 400 6.48 -23.06 20.68
CA LEU A 400 5.99 -21.69 20.83
C LEU A 400 6.96 -20.84 21.66
N GLN A 401 7.50 -21.38 22.76
CA GLN A 401 8.53 -20.69 23.54
C GLN A 401 9.74 -20.33 22.67
N ARG A 402 10.25 -21.30 21.90
CA ARG A 402 11.37 -21.08 20.98
C ARG A 402 11.05 -19.99 19.94
N LEU A 403 9.85 -20.01 19.35
CA LEU A 403 9.42 -18.97 18.41
C LEU A 403 9.40 -17.59 19.06
N LEU A 404 8.74 -17.45 20.21
CA LEU A 404 8.57 -16.15 20.87
C LEU A 404 9.92 -15.54 21.29
N HIS A 405 10.80 -16.33 21.92
CA HIS A 405 12.15 -15.88 22.31
C HIS A 405 13.01 -15.53 21.09
N SER A 406 13.07 -16.41 20.09
CA SER A 406 13.89 -16.14 18.89
C SER A 406 13.38 -14.97 18.06
N LYS A 407 12.07 -14.73 18.01
CA LYS A 407 11.48 -13.58 17.33
C LYS A 407 11.76 -12.28 18.11
N ALA A 408 11.67 -12.33 19.44
CA ALA A 408 12.06 -11.21 20.30
C ALA A 408 13.52 -10.80 20.08
N ASP A 409 14.42 -11.77 19.96
CA ASP A 409 15.84 -11.51 19.68
C ASP A 409 16.07 -10.98 18.26
N ALA A 410 15.33 -11.51 17.27
CA ALA A 410 15.41 -11.07 15.87
C ALA A 410 15.04 -9.59 15.69
N PHE A 411 14.07 -9.08 16.46
CA PHE A 411 13.70 -7.65 16.45
C PHE A 411 14.88 -6.73 16.78
N LEU A 412 15.81 -7.17 17.63
CA LEU A 412 16.95 -6.37 18.05
C LEU A 412 18.22 -6.66 17.22
N SER A 413 18.38 -7.88 16.74
CA SER A 413 19.51 -8.28 15.90
C SER A 413 19.36 -7.89 14.43
N ASN A 414 18.12 -7.68 13.96
CA ASN A 414 17.75 -7.51 12.55
C ASN A 414 17.94 -8.77 11.68
N ASP A 415 18.20 -9.94 12.29
CA ASP A 415 18.32 -11.23 11.61
C ASP A 415 17.16 -12.16 11.99
N TYR A 416 16.26 -12.37 11.04
CA TYR A 416 15.03 -13.13 11.22
C TYR A 416 15.17 -14.62 10.90
N TYR A 417 16.30 -15.08 10.34
CA TYR A 417 16.46 -16.41 9.78
C TYR A 417 16.10 -17.53 10.76
N ASN A 418 16.67 -17.49 11.97
CA ASN A 418 16.42 -18.52 12.99
C ASN A 418 14.97 -18.47 13.53
N SER A 419 14.39 -17.28 13.62
CA SER A 419 13.03 -17.09 14.12
C SER A 419 11.98 -17.59 13.13
N ASP A 420 12.22 -17.43 11.82
CA ASP A 420 11.32 -17.92 10.79
C ASP A 420 11.41 -19.45 10.63
N ILE A 421 12.58 -20.05 10.86
CA ILE A 421 12.69 -21.51 11.02
C ILE A 421 11.86 -21.98 12.22
N ALA A 422 11.97 -21.30 13.37
CA ALA A 422 11.17 -21.65 14.55
C ALA A 422 9.66 -21.52 14.28
N TRP A 423 9.25 -20.54 13.45
CA TRP A 423 7.86 -20.35 13.02
C TRP A 423 7.38 -21.48 12.08
N MET A 424 8.20 -21.91 11.12
CA MET A 424 7.86 -23.04 10.25
C MET A 424 7.73 -24.36 11.04
N GLU A 425 8.57 -24.54 12.06
CA GLU A 425 8.59 -25.71 12.95
C GLU A 425 7.56 -25.62 14.10
N LEU A 426 6.68 -24.60 14.10
CA LEU A 426 5.71 -24.37 15.17
C LEU A 426 4.71 -25.53 15.30
N ASP A 427 4.64 -26.10 16.50
CA ASP A 427 3.68 -27.13 16.89
C ASP A 427 3.01 -26.72 18.21
N SER A 428 1.93 -25.95 18.09
CA SER A 428 1.20 -25.36 19.20
C SER A 428 -0.26 -25.12 18.81
N LYS A 429 -1.13 -24.98 19.82
CA LYS A 429 -2.52 -24.54 19.62
C LYS A 429 -2.60 -23.07 19.19
N LEU A 430 -1.66 -22.24 19.64
CA LEU A 430 -1.54 -20.86 19.20
C LEU A 430 -0.65 -20.81 17.97
N ASP A 431 -1.13 -20.15 16.93
CA ASP A 431 -0.37 -19.83 15.72
C ASP A 431 -0.09 -18.32 15.70
N ILE A 432 1.20 -17.98 15.73
CA ILE A 432 1.68 -16.62 15.95
C ILE A 432 2.57 -16.22 14.79
N THR A 433 2.06 -15.36 13.92
CA THR A 433 2.86 -14.65 12.91
C THR A 433 3.03 -13.21 13.38
N ILE A 434 4.27 -12.76 13.55
CA ILE A 434 4.57 -11.38 13.96
C ILE A 434 5.97 -10.98 13.47
N GLY A 435 6.08 -9.86 12.75
CA GLY A 435 7.34 -9.35 12.22
C GLY A 435 7.21 -8.65 10.88
N PRO A 436 8.34 -8.32 10.23
CA PRO A 436 8.35 -7.71 8.91
C PRO A 436 8.31 -8.79 7.82
N TYR A 437 7.34 -8.73 6.90
CA TYR A 437 7.13 -9.79 5.90
C TYR A 437 6.89 -9.28 4.48
N GLU A 438 5.76 -8.62 4.23
CA GLU A 438 5.32 -8.31 2.87
C GLU A 438 5.94 -7.02 2.32
N THR A 439 6.14 -6.93 1.01
CA THR A 439 6.80 -5.75 0.38
C THR A 439 5.89 -4.90 -0.48
N TYR A 440 4.57 -5.14 -0.43
CA TYR A 440 3.60 -4.46 -1.30
C TYR A 440 3.53 -2.95 -1.11
N GLU A 441 3.87 -2.45 0.09
CA GLU A 441 3.88 -1.02 0.39
C GLU A 441 5.05 -0.28 -0.27
N ASP A 442 6.13 -1.00 -0.62
CA ASP A 442 7.21 -0.50 -1.47
C ASP A 442 6.86 -0.74 -2.95
N ALA A 443 6.13 0.21 -3.52
CA ALA A 443 5.81 0.23 -4.96
C ALA A 443 6.99 0.71 -5.82
N LEU A 444 8.10 1.17 -5.22
CA LEU A 444 9.26 1.63 -5.96
C LEU A 444 10.10 0.44 -6.42
N PHE A 445 10.46 -0.45 -5.49
CA PHE A 445 11.33 -1.60 -5.77
C PHE A 445 10.81 -2.94 -5.26
N SER A 446 9.82 -2.92 -4.37
CA SER A 446 9.32 -4.09 -3.64
C SER A 446 10.43 -4.82 -2.86
N TYR A 447 11.39 -4.07 -2.37
CA TYR A 447 12.46 -4.55 -1.50
C TYR A 447 12.06 -4.50 -0.03
N LYS A 448 11.24 -3.54 0.40
CA LYS A 448 11.12 -3.20 1.83
C LYS A 448 9.93 -3.83 2.50
N ALA A 449 10.16 -4.57 3.59
CA ALA A 449 9.11 -5.33 4.26
C ALA A 449 8.29 -4.45 5.24
N THR A 450 6.98 -4.66 5.33
CA THR A 450 6.08 -4.05 6.31
C THR A 450 5.93 -4.92 7.55
N PHE A 451 5.80 -4.30 8.73
CA PHE A 451 5.49 -5.01 9.96
C PHE A 451 4.01 -5.38 10.01
N GLU A 452 3.73 -6.62 10.38
CA GLU A 452 2.38 -7.16 10.54
C GLU A 452 2.32 -8.24 11.62
N ALA A 453 1.09 -8.57 12.05
CA ALA A 453 0.83 -9.65 12.98
C ALA A 453 -0.50 -10.34 12.68
N PHE A 454 -0.49 -11.67 12.77
CA PHE A 454 -1.68 -12.53 12.77
C PHE A 454 -1.59 -13.49 13.95
N ILE A 455 -2.51 -13.34 14.89
CA ILE A 455 -2.57 -14.11 16.13
C ILE A 455 -3.83 -14.96 16.07
N GLY A 456 -3.70 -16.28 16.18
CA GLY A 456 -4.88 -17.14 16.14
C GLY A 456 -4.72 -18.50 16.76
N LEU A 457 -5.81 -19.27 16.69
CA LEU A 457 -5.88 -20.65 17.17
C LEU A 457 -5.86 -21.62 16.00
N ARG A 458 -4.99 -22.62 16.07
CA ARG A 458 -4.95 -23.68 15.08
C ARG A 458 -6.22 -24.53 15.13
N ASP A 459 -6.90 -24.67 13.99
CA ASP A 459 -7.99 -25.62 13.78
C ASP A 459 -7.37 -26.96 13.33
N GLU A 460 -7.15 -27.86 14.28
CA GLU A 460 -6.52 -29.16 14.02
C GLU A 460 -7.34 -30.03 13.05
N LYS A 461 -8.66 -29.93 13.11
CA LYS A 461 -9.54 -30.73 12.23
C LYS A 461 -9.39 -30.25 10.79
N ALA A 462 -9.51 -28.94 10.56
CA ALA A 462 -9.35 -28.37 9.24
C ALA A 462 -7.90 -28.58 8.73
N THR A 463 -6.90 -28.32 9.58
CA THR A 463 -5.48 -28.53 9.24
C THR A 463 -5.20 -29.98 8.81
N ALA A 464 -5.75 -30.98 9.52
CA ALA A 464 -5.61 -32.38 9.16
C ALA A 464 -6.29 -32.73 7.83
N GLN A 465 -7.45 -32.13 7.54
CA GLN A 465 -8.09 -32.27 6.22
C GLN A 465 -7.19 -31.69 5.11
N LEU A 466 -6.40 -30.65 5.39
CA LEU A 466 -5.56 -30.00 4.39
C LEU A 466 -4.28 -30.77 4.10
N LYS A 467 -3.76 -31.46 5.11
CA LYS A 467 -2.62 -32.37 4.95
C LYS A 467 -2.86 -33.39 3.84
N LEU A 468 -4.11 -33.79 3.62
CA LEU A 468 -4.48 -34.66 2.50
C LEU A 468 -4.11 -34.05 1.14
N PHE A 469 -4.34 -32.75 0.91
CA PHE A 469 -3.96 -32.10 -0.35
C PHE A 469 -2.45 -32.06 -0.53
N GLY A 470 -1.74 -31.61 0.52
CA GLY A 470 -0.27 -31.59 0.55
C GLY A 470 0.34 -32.95 0.25
N ASP A 471 -0.15 -34.01 0.90
CA ASP A 471 0.31 -35.39 0.70
C ASP A 471 0.04 -35.92 -0.73
N ASN A 472 -0.89 -35.30 -1.48
CA ASN A 472 -1.27 -35.71 -2.83
C ASN A 472 -0.76 -34.78 -3.96
N LEU A 473 0.01 -33.72 -3.66
CA LEU A 473 0.49 -32.78 -4.68
C LEU A 473 1.29 -33.46 -5.80
N GLN A 474 2.16 -34.41 -5.45
CA GLN A 474 2.91 -35.17 -6.46
C GLN A 474 1.97 -35.97 -7.37
N VAL A 475 0.90 -36.56 -6.83
CA VAL A 475 -0.10 -37.29 -7.62
C VAL A 475 -0.85 -36.34 -8.54
N LEU A 476 -1.22 -35.15 -8.05
CA LEU A 476 -1.86 -34.10 -8.84
C LEU A 476 -0.96 -33.66 -9.99
N GLU A 477 0.31 -33.32 -9.72
CA GLU A 477 1.29 -32.91 -10.74
C GLU A 477 1.42 -33.94 -11.86
N GLN A 478 1.56 -35.22 -11.50
CA GLN A 478 1.70 -36.28 -12.50
C GLN A 478 0.44 -36.50 -13.34
N ASN A 479 -0.72 -36.04 -12.88
CA ASN A 479 -2.00 -36.18 -13.58
C ASN A 479 -2.51 -34.87 -14.20
N LEU A 480 -1.81 -33.74 -14.02
CA LEU A 480 -2.20 -32.45 -14.59
C LEU A 480 -2.56 -32.60 -16.08
N PRO A 481 -3.58 -31.86 -16.56
CA PRO A 481 -4.07 -31.95 -17.93
C PRO A 481 -3.12 -31.23 -18.90
N MET A 482 -1.86 -31.65 -18.94
CA MET A 482 -0.79 -31.13 -19.80
C MET A 482 0.13 -32.26 -20.27
N ASP A 483 0.94 -31.99 -21.28
CA ASP A 483 1.90 -32.97 -21.80
C ASP A 483 2.92 -33.38 -20.74
N ASN A 484 3.24 -34.68 -20.69
CA ASN A 484 4.16 -35.23 -19.69
C ASN A 484 5.57 -34.62 -19.73
N ALA A 485 5.97 -34.05 -20.88
CA ALA A 485 7.25 -33.36 -21.03
C ALA A 485 7.36 -32.09 -20.17
N TYR A 486 6.23 -31.51 -19.76
CA TYR A 486 6.17 -30.26 -18.99
C TYR A 486 5.95 -30.49 -17.49
N LYS A 487 5.69 -31.73 -17.06
CA LYS A 487 5.44 -32.07 -15.66
C LYS A 487 6.71 -32.00 -14.83
N SER A 488 6.61 -31.35 -13.68
CA SER A 488 7.66 -31.28 -12.68
C SER A 488 7.92 -32.68 -12.11
N LYS A 489 9.19 -32.98 -11.85
CA LYS A 489 9.61 -34.27 -11.30
C LYS A 489 9.46 -34.33 -9.79
N ASP A 490 9.82 -33.24 -9.12
CA ASP A 490 9.82 -33.11 -7.67
C ASP A 490 8.92 -31.93 -7.29
N ILE A 491 7.90 -32.19 -6.47
CA ILE A 491 7.06 -31.17 -5.85
C ILE A 491 7.35 -31.14 -4.36
N ILE A 492 7.54 -29.94 -3.81
CA ILE A 492 7.68 -29.72 -2.37
C ILE A 492 6.35 -29.16 -1.87
N ALA A 493 5.69 -29.88 -0.97
CA ALA A 493 4.48 -29.41 -0.31
C ALA A 493 4.85 -28.44 0.81
N ALA A 494 4.32 -27.21 0.75
CA ALA A 494 4.35 -26.31 1.89
C ALA A 494 3.46 -26.89 3.01
N PRO A 495 3.91 -26.95 4.27
CA PRO A 495 3.01 -27.17 5.39
C PRO A 495 1.88 -26.14 5.40
N ILE A 496 0.65 -26.61 5.59
CA ILE A 496 -0.55 -25.78 5.63
C ILE A 496 -1.12 -25.80 7.04
N ARG A 497 -1.45 -24.63 7.58
CA ARG A 497 -2.11 -24.46 8.89
C ARG A 497 -3.41 -23.69 8.70
N VAL A 498 -4.49 -24.22 9.27
CA VAL A 498 -5.76 -23.51 9.32
C VAL A 498 -5.89 -22.87 10.70
N VAL A 499 -6.20 -21.58 10.72
CA VAL A 499 -6.20 -20.77 11.92
C VAL A 499 -7.52 -20.01 12.05
N GLN A 500 -8.03 -19.95 13.26
CA GLN A 500 -9.10 -19.04 13.67
C GLN A 500 -8.46 -17.75 14.18
N LEU A 501 -8.59 -16.65 13.43
CA LEU A 501 -7.98 -15.37 13.76
C LEU A 501 -8.59 -14.79 15.05
N LEU A 502 -7.71 -14.44 16.00
CA LEU A 502 -8.07 -13.80 17.26
C LEU A 502 -7.76 -12.31 17.26
N TYR A 503 -6.67 -11.91 16.61
CA TYR A 503 -6.24 -10.52 16.48
C TYR A 503 -5.30 -10.36 15.30
N ASN A 504 -5.32 -9.19 14.65
CA ASN A 504 -4.33 -8.81 13.66
C ASN A 504 -3.92 -7.33 13.81
N ALA A 505 -2.73 -6.99 13.33
CA ALA A 505 -2.16 -5.63 13.41
C ALA A 505 -1.07 -5.40 12.35
N GLY A 506 -0.65 -4.16 12.17
CA GLY A 506 0.33 -3.74 11.17
C GLY A 506 -0.29 -3.62 9.77
N ASP A 507 0.32 -4.26 8.76
CA ASP A 507 -0.11 -4.24 7.35
C ASP A 507 -1.38 -5.06 7.06
N VAL A 508 -2.47 -4.72 7.77
CA VAL A 508 -3.80 -5.35 7.64
C VAL A 508 -4.85 -4.35 7.19
N LYS A 509 -4.41 -3.36 6.41
CA LYS A 509 -5.23 -2.27 5.87
C LYS A 509 -6.17 -2.75 4.76
N GLY A 510 -7.32 -2.10 4.64
CA GLY A 510 -8.25 -2.30 3.53
C GLY A 510 -8.83 -3.73 3.53
N PRO A 511 -8.88 -4.39 2.35
CA PRO A 511 -9.33 -5.77 2.23
C PRO A 511 -8.58 -6.72 3.18
N GLN A 512 -9.30 -7.62 3.84
CA GLN A 512 -8.71 -8.52 4.84
C GLN A 512 -8.10 -9.76 4.21
N THR A 513 -6.88 -10.10 4.62
CA THR A 513 -6.16 -11.33 4.24
C THR A 513 -6.97 -12.58 4.60
N ILE A 514 -7.07 -13.54 3.67
CA ILE A 514 -7.71 -14.85 3.92
C ILE A 514 -6.69 -15.97 4.09
N ALA A 515 -5.52 -15.81 3.49
CA ALA A 515 -4.40 -16.72 3.57
C ALA A 515 -3.11 -15.95 3.29
N PHE A 516 -2.00 -16.45 3.80
CA PHE A 516 -0.66 -15.94 3.51
C PHE A 516 0.36 -17.08 3.50
N ASN A 517 1.47 -16.89 2.79
CA ASN A 517 2.51 -17.88 2.58
C ASN A 517 3.88 -17.28 2.91
N LEU A 518 4.53 -17.77 3.96
CA LEU A 518 5.73 -17.16 4.55
C LEU A 518 6.79 -18.24 4.85
N PRO A 519 8.06 -17.85 5.10
CA PRO A 519 8.64 -16.52 4.95
C PRO A 519 8.94 -16.16 3.48
N ASN A 520 9.10 -14.86 3.20
CA ASN A 520 9.49 -14.35 1.89
C ASN A 520 11.00 -14.44 1.61
N ASP A 521 11.84 -14.64 2.64
CA ASP A 521 13.30 -14.72 2.53
C ASP A 521 13.76 -15.93 1.70
N GLU A 522 14.32 -15.67 0.52
CA GLU A 522 14.67 -16.71 -0.44
C GLU A 522 15.74 -17.69 0.07
N ARG A 523 16.53 -17.28 1.07
CA ARG A 523 17.51 -18.18 1.73
C ARG A 523 16.77 -19.32 2.42
N ILE A 524 15.69 -19.00 3.13
CA ILE A 524 14.87 -19.97 3.86
C ILE A 524 14.01 -20.77 2.90
N VAL A 525 13.37 -20.10 1.93
CA VAL A 525 12.53 -20.77 0.92
C VAL A 525 13.32 -21.85 0.19
N LYS A 526 14.57 -21.58 -0.16
CA LYS A 526 15.45 -22.56 -0.82
C LYS A 526 15.82 -23.74 0.07
N ASP A 527 16.09 -23.49 1.35
CA ASP A 527 16.61 -24.51 2.27
C ASP A 527 15.49 -25.36 2.91
N ARG A 528 14.31 -24.78 3.13
CA ARG A 528 13.24 -25.33 3.96
C ARG A 528 11.83 -25.22 3.35
N GLY A 529 11.66 -24.46 2.27
CA GLY A 529 10.35 -24.15 1.69
C GLY A 529 9.62 -23.04 2.45
N THR A 530 8.30 -22.99 2.30
CA THR A 530 7.41 -22.03 2.96
C THR A 530 6.31 -22.75 3.73
N ALA A 531 5.59 -22.03 4.57
CA ALA A 531 4.37 -22.50 5.21
C ALA A 531 3.21 -21.55 4.90
N MET A 532 2.04 -22.14 4.71
CA MET A 532 0.82 -21.44 4.36
C MET A 532 -0.13 -21.44 5.55
N VAL A 533 -0.69 -20.27 5.86
CA VAL A 533 -1.67 -20.10 6.93
C VAL A 533 -2.97 -19.59 6.32
N ILE A 534 -4.08 -20.23 6.67
CA ILE A 534 -5.41 -19.90 6.16
C ILE A 534 -6.31 -19.46 7.33
N LEU A 535 -6.91 -18.28 7.21
CA LEU A 535 -7.73 -17.63 8.24
C LEU A 535 -9.21 -18.00 8.07
N LYS A 536 -9.63 -19.08 8.74
CA LYS A 536 -10.93 -19.71 8.52
C LYS A 536 -12.12 -18.81 8.87
N ASN A 537 -12.18 -18.23 10.07
CA ASN A 537 -13.27 -17.32 10.46
C ASN A 537 -13.34 -16.05 9.60
N VAL A 538 -12.22 -15.58 9.05
CA VAL A 538 -12.21 -14.46 8.09
C VAL A 538 -12.90 -14.92 6.80
N SER A 539 -12.56 -16.11 6.29
CA SER A 539 -13.23 -16.73 5.14
C SER A 539 -14.73 -16.99 5.39
N GLU A 540 -15.12 -17.46 6.58
CA GLU A 540 -16.53 -17.64 6.97
C GLU A 540 -17.28 -16.32 6.97
N ALA A 541 -16.66 -15.26 7.50
CA ALA A 541 -17.24 -13.92 7.51
C ALA A 541 -17.43 -13.37 6.10
N LYS A 542 -16.42 -13.50 5.23
CA LYS A 542 -16.52 -13.10 3.81
C LYS A 542 -17.57 -13.92 3.06
N PHE A 543 -17.63 -15.23 3.29
CA PHE A 543 -18.67 -16.08 2.71
C PHE A 543 -20.06 -15.56 3.10
N LYS A 544 -20.31 -15.38 4.39
CA LYS A 544 -21.62 -14.97 4.91
C LYS A 544 -22.03 -13.54 4.51
N LYS A 545 -21.09 -12.60 4.51
CA LYS A 545 -21.38 -11.17 4.29
C LYS A 545 -21.30 -10.75 2.84
N ILE A 546 -20.62 -11.53 1.99
CA ILE A 546 -20.34 -11.14 0.60
C ILE A 546 -20.81 -12.23 -0.35
N LEU A 547 -20.29 -13.46 -0.23
CA LEU A 547 -20.59 -14.52 -1.19
C LEU A 547 -22.04 -14.96 -1.16
N GLN A 548 -22.64 -15.07 0.03
CA GLN A 548 -24.04 -15.47 0.18
C GLN A 548 -25.00 -14.42 -0.42
N PRO A 549 -24.90 -13.11 -0.11
CA PRO A 549 -25.70 -12.09 -0.82
C PRO A 549 -25.48 -12.07 -2.33
N ILE A 550 -24.27 -12.38 -2.82
CA ILE A 550 -24.01 -12.54 -4.25
C ILE A 550 -24.81 -13.72 -4.79
N ALA A 551 -24.77 -14.87 -4.10
CA ALA A 551 -25.51 -16.05 -4.51
C ALA A 551 -27.02 -15.80 -4.53
N ASP A 552 -27.56 -15.13 -3.49
CA ASP A 552 -28.97 -14.77 -3.38
C ASP A 552 -29.45 -13.90 -4.57
N ALA A 553 -28.57 -13.05 -5.11
CA ALA A 553 -28.91 -12.13 -6.20
C ALA A 553 -28.62 -12.70 -7.62
N CYS A 554 -27.57 -13.50 -7.75
CA CYS A 554 -27.02 -13.89 -9.04
C CYS A 554 -27.23 -15.36 -9.39
N ILE A 555 -27.45 -16.27 -8.43
CA ILE A 555 -27.53 -17.71 -8.71
C ILE A 555 -29.00 -18.16 -8.80
N THR A 556 -29.30 -19.05 -9.76
CA THR A 556 -30.66 -19.63 -9.90
C THR A 556 -31.12 -20.28 -8.61
N LYS A 557 -32.44 -20.20 -8.34
CA LYS A 557 -33.04 -20.77 -7.13
C LYS A 557 -32.80 -22.28 -6.99
N GLU A 558 -32.73 -23.01 -8.10
CA GLU A 558 -32.53 -24.46 -8.13
C GLU A 558 -31.12 -24.87 -7.70
N GLN A 559 -30.12 -24.01 -7.90
CA GLN A 559 -28.73 -24.28 -7.54
C GLN A 559 -28.28 -23.52 -6.30
N HIS A 560 -29.16 -22.71 -5.70
CA HIS A 560 -28.81 -21.83 -4.58
C HIS A 560 -28.25 -22.59 -3.37
N GLU A 561 -28.85 -23.72 -3.01
CA GLU A 561 -28.39 -24.60 -1.91
C GLU A 561 -27.04 -25.29 -2.19
N LEU A 562 -26.51 -25.18 -3.42
CA LEU A 562 -25.18 -25.67 -3.79
C LEU A 562 -24.08 -24.61 -3.57
N VAL A 563 -24.45 -23.40 -3.11
CA VAL A 563 -23.49 -22.43 -2.61
C VAL A 563 -23.28 -22.66 -1.12
N ASP A 564 -22.12 -23.19 -0.75
CA ASP A 564 -21.81 -23.52 0.64
C ASP A 564 -20.37 -23.17 1.03
N PHE A 565 -20.15 -22.99 2.33
CA PHE A 565 -18.86 -22.56 2.86
C PHE A 565 -17.77 -23.62 2.69
N GLU A 566 -18.08 -24.90 2.84
CA GLU A 566 -17.09 -25.98 2.74
C GLU A 566 -16.51 -26.01 1.31
N SER A 567 -17.37 -25.89 0.30
CA SER A 567 -16.98 -25.82 -1.11
C SER A 567 -16.13 -24.59 -1.42
N PHE A 568 -16.56 -23.41 -0.96
CA PHE A 568 -15.79 -22.16 -1.11
C PHE A 568 -14.41 -22.26 -0.45
N PHE A 569 -14.38 -22.69 0.81
CA PHE A 569 -13.16 -22.79 1.60
C PHE A 569 -12.20 -23.83 1.03
N THR A 570 -12.72 -25.00 0.68
CA THR A 570 -11.93 -26.09 0.09
C THR A 570 -11.35 -25.69 -1.27
N HIS A 571 -12.10 -24.94 -2.10
CA HIS A 571 -11.55 -24.39 -3.34
C HIS A 571 -10.43 -23.38 -3.08
N THR A 572 -10.58 -22.46 -2.12
CA THR A 572 -9.49 -21.54 -1.73
C THR A 572 -8.22 -22.31 -1.32
N ILE A 573 -8.35 -23.36 -0.52
CA ILE A 573 -7.20 -24.19 -0.16
C ILE A 573 -6.57 -24.84 -1.39
N CYS A 574 -7.40 -25.37 -2.27
CA CYS A 574 -6.94 -26.03 -3.48
C CYS A 574 -6.25 -25.04 -4.42
N HIS A 575 -6.75 -23.81 -4.53
CA HIS A 575 -6.12 -22.70 -5.24
C HIS A 575 -4.69 -22.48 -4.73
N GLU A 576 -4.52 -22.32 -3.42
CA GLU A 576 -3.20 -22.07 -2.82
C GLU A 576 -2.23 -23.24 -3.05
N CYS A 577 -2.72 -24.48 -2.92
CA CYS A 577 -1.98 -25.68 -3.27
C CYS A 577 -1.59 -25.72 -4.76
N CYS A 578 -2.47 -25.20 -5.63
CA CYS A 578 -2.27 -25.18 -7.08
C CYS A 578 -1.24 -24.14 -7.52
N HIS A 579 -0.90 -23.14 -6.71
CA HIS A 579 0.30 -22.36 -6.93
C HIS A 579 1.54 -23.24 -6.95
N GLY A 580 1.66 -24.21 -6.04
CA GLY A 580 2.86 -25.08 -5.92
C GLY A 580 3.02 -26.16 -6.99
N ILE A 581 2.09 -26.30 -7.94
CA ILE A 581 2.13 -27.31 -9.01
C ILE A 581 2.02 -26.65 -10.40
N GLY A 582 2.35 -27.41 -11.43
CA GLY A 582 2.48 -26.94 -12.80
C GLY A 582 3.83 -26.26 -13.08
N PRO A 583 3.97 -25.65 -14.27
CA PRO A 583 5.24 -25.10 -14.74
C PRO A 583 5.69 -23.89 -13.92
N HIS A 584 6.93 -23.91 -13.43
CA HIS A 584 7.57 -22.77 -12.75
C HIS A 584 8.93 -22.47 -13.38
N THR A 585 9.84 -23.44 -13.30
CA THR A 585 11.08 -23.47 -14.06
C THR A 585 10.80 -24.17 -15.38
N ILE A 586 11.09 -23.51 -16.49
CA ILE A 586 10.77 -23.99 -17.84
C ILE A 586 12.03 -24.07 -18.69
N ILE A 587 11.96 -24.91 -19.73
CA ILE A 587 12.94 -24.97 -20.81
C ILE A 587 12.25 -24.45 -22.05
N LEU A 588 12.76 -23.35 -22.58
CA LEU A 588 12.23 -22.72 -23.77
C LEU A 588 12.51 -23.58 -25.02
N PRO A 589 11.80 -23.35 -26.14
CA PRO A 589 12.02 -24.10 -27.39
C PRO A 589 13.46 -24.06 -27.91
N ASP A 590 14.24 -23.03 -27.55
CA ASP A 590 15.67 -22.88 -27.88
C ASP A 590 16.62 -23.64 -26.93
N GLY A 591 16.08 -24.33 -25.92
CA GLY A 591 16.83 -25.08 -24.91
C GLY A 591 17.28 -24.24 -23.71
N ARG A 592 17.00 -22.94 -23.67
CA ARG A 592 17.36 -22.05 -22.56
C ARG A 592 16.47 -22.32 -21.34
N LYS A 593 17.09 -22.42 -20.16
CA LYS A 593 16.37 -22.45 -18.88
C LYS A 593 15.87 -21.04 -18.54
N SER A 594 14.61 -20.93 -18.15
CA SER A 594 14.00 -19.70 -17.67
C SER A 594 12.92 -20.00 -16.63
N THR A 595 12.14 -19.01 -16.23
CA THR A 595 10.94 -19.19 -15.42
C THR A 595 9.72 -18.61 -16.10
N VAL A 596 8.53 -19.13 -15.77
CA VAL A 596 7.26 -18.63 -16.29
C VAL A 596 7.12 -17.12 -16.02
N ARG A 597 7.45 -16.69 -14.80
CA ARG A 597 7.43 -15.28 -14.40
C ARG A 597 8.30 -14.39 -15.26
N LEU A 598 9.53 -14.82 -15.57
CA LEU A 598 10.46 -14.03 -16.38
C LEU A 598 9.98 -13.89 -17.83
N GLU A 599 9.39 -14.94 -18.40
CA GLU A 599 8.97 -14.93 -19.80
C GLU A 599 7.60 -14.25 -20.00
N LEU A 600 6.68 -14.37 -19.04
CA LEU A 600 5.35 -13.74 -19.14
C LEU A 600 5.29 -12.29 -18.65
N GLN A 601 6.22 -11.88 -17.78
CA GLN A 601 6.38 -10.49 -17.32
C GLN A 601 5.06 -9.92 -16.75
N GLU A 602 4.55 -8.80 -17.27
CA GLU A 602 3.34 -8.12 -16.80
C GLU A 602 2.06 -8.97 -16.91
N LEU A 603 2.11 -10.04 -17.70
CA LEU A 603 0.98 -10.96 -17.89
C LEU A 603 0.99 -12.13 -16.89
N HIS A 604 2.10 -12.29 -16.14
CA HIS A 604 2.30 -13.43 -15.26
C HIS A 604 1.22 -13.50 -14.18
N SER A 605 1.07 -12.46 -13.37
CA SER A 605 0.25 -12.53 -12.14
C SER A 605 -1.20 -12.90 -12.45
N ALA A 606 -1.84 -12.21 -13.41
CA ALA A 606 -3.23 -12.50 -13.78
C ALA A 606 -3.41 -13.94 -14.32
N LEU A 607 -2.41 -14.47 -15.04
CA LEU A 607 -2.48 -15.82 -15.58
C LEU A 607 -2.20 -16.88 -14.51
N GLU A 608 -1.30 -16.60 -13.56
CA GLU A 608 -0.99 -17.47 -12.43
C GLU A 608 -2.17 -17.59 -11.47
N GLU A 609 -2.88 -16.50 -11.18
CA GLU A 609 -4.14 -16.54 -10.43
C GLU A 609 -5.20 -17.37 -11.14
N ALA A 610 -5.38 -17.13 -12.45
CA ALA A 610 -6.32 -17.92 -13.25
C ALA A 610 -5.94 -19.42 -13.30
N LYS A 611 -4.64 -19.74 -13.28
CA LYS A 611 -4.13 -21.11 -13.18
C LYS A 611 -4.53 -21.74 -11.86
N ALA A 612 -4.18 -21.08 -10.74
CA ALA A 612 -4.43 -21.59 -9.40
C ALA A 612 -5.92 -21.89 -9.17
N ASP A 613 -6.81 -20.98 -9.58
CA ASP A 613 -8.25 -21.17 -9.48
C ASP A 613 -8.77 -22.35 -10.30
N ILE A 614 -8.48 -22.39 -11.60
CA ILE A 614 -9.07 -23.37 -12.52
C ILE A 614 -8.47 -24.76 -12.35
N VAL A 615 -7.16 -24.84 -12.09
CA VAL A 615 -6.47 -26.09 -11.75
C VAL A 615 -6.93 -26.55 -10.38
N GLY A 616 -7.27 -25.64 -9.46
CA GLY A 616 -7.91 -25.95 -8.18
C GLY A 616 -9.22 -26.71 -8.35
N LEU A 617 -10.12 -26.25 -9.25
CA LEU A 617 -11.35 -26.98 -9.58
C LEU A 617 -11.08 -28.34 -10.22
N TRP A 618 -10.10 -28.43 -11.11
CA TRP A 618 -9.70 -29.70 -11.71
C TRP A 618 -9.16 -30.68 -10.65
N ALA A 619 -8.31 -30.21 -9.75
CA ALA A 619 -7.69 -30.99 -8.68
C ALA A 619 -8.75 -31.51 -7.70
N LEU A 620 -9.74 -30.68 -7.33
CA LEU A 620 -10.86 -31.12 -6.51
C LEU A 620 -11.65 -32.24 -7.18
N ASN A 621 -12.04 -32.07 -8.45
CA ASN A 621 -12.74 -33.12 -9.20
C ASN A 621 -11.91 -34.41 -9.25
N PHE A 622 -10.61 -34.30 -9.50
CA PHE A 622 -9.70 -35.45 -9.52
C PHE A 622 -9.68 -36.20 -8.18
N LEU A 623 -9.53 -35.48 -7.06
CA LEU A 623 -9.48 -36.07 -5.72
C LEU A 623 -10.83 -36.67 -5.30
N ILE A 624 -11.95 -36.04 -5.66
CA ILE A 624 -13.30 -36.59 -5.46
C ILE A 624 -13.45 -37.92 -6.22
N LYS A 625 -13.06 -37.97 -7.51
CA LYS A 625 -13.09 -39.21 -8.32
C LYS A 625 -12.17 -40.31 -7.81
N LYS A 626 -11.15 -39.97 -7.02
CA LYS A 626 -10.28 -40.93 -6.32
C LYS A 626 -10.81 -41.34 -4.94
N ASN A 627 -11.99 -40.87 -4.53
CA ASN A 627 -12.58 -41.05 -3.21
C ASN A 627 -11.68 -40.52 -2.07
N LEU A 628 -10.87 -39.50 -2.36
CA LEU A 628 -10.04 -38.82 -1.35
C LEU A 628 -10.79 -37.65 -0.72
N MET A 629 -11.77 -37.07 -1.43
CA MET A 629 -12.62 -35.98 -0.95
C MET A 629 -14.11 -36.39 -0.96
N PRO A 630 -14.97 -35.77 -0.14
CA PRO A 630 -16.40 -36.07 -0.11
C PRO A 630 -17.09 -35.79 -1.46
N ASP A 631 -17.91 -36.73 -1.93
CA ASP A 631 -18.71 -36.58 -3.16
C ASP A 631 -19.74 -35.44 -3.07
N SER A 632 -20.10 -35.02 -1.85
CA SER A 632 -20.97 -33.86 -1.62
C SER A 632 -20.44 -32.57 -2.25
N LEU A 633 -19.13 -32.45 -2.45
CA LEU A 633 -18.48 -31.27 -3.03
C LEU A 633 -18.63 -31.18 -4.57
N ASN A 634 -18.95 -32.29 -5.24
CA ASN A 634 -18.83 -32.42 -6.70
C ASN A 634 -19.60 -31.33 -7.47
N LYS A 635 -20.85 -31.06 -7.10
CA LYS A 635 -21.65 -30.00 -7.73
C LYS A 635 -21.44 -28.63 -7.08
N SER A 636 -21.36 -28.61 -5.75
CA SER A 636 -21.33 -27.37 -4.98
C SER A 636 -20.04 -26.58 -5.15
N MET A 637 -18.90 -27.23 -5.42
CA MET A 637 -17.65 -26.54 -5.75
C MET A 637 -17.79 -25.65 -6.98
N TYR A 638 -18.49 -26.11 -8.03
CA TYR A 638 -18.68 -25.33 -9.25
C TYR A 638 -19.66 -24.18 -9.07
N VAL A 639 -20.75 -24.38 -8.32
CA VAL A 639 -21.75 -23.32 -8.09
C VAL A 639 -21.22 -22.27 -7.13
N SER A 640 -20.52 -22.68 -6.07
CA SER A 640 -19.82 -21.78 -5.16
C SER A 640 -18.74 -20.98 -5.89
N PHE A 641 -17.99 -21.61 -6.79
CA PHE A 641 -17.01 -20.94 -7.64
C PHE A 641 -17.66 -19.93 -8.60
N LEU A 642 -18.80 -20.25 -9.21
CA LEU A 642 -19.57 -19.31 -10.04
C LEU A 642 -19.98 -18.06 -9.24
N ALA A 643 -20.49 -18.21 -8.02
CA ALA A 643 -20.75 -17.08 -7.14
C ALA A 643 -19.44 -16.31 -6.81
N GLY A 644 -18.35 -17.05 -6.59
CA GLY A 644 -17.01 -16.52 -6.37
C GLY A 644 -16.52 -15.65 -7.51
N CYS A 645 -16.88 -15.97 -8.76
CA CYS A 645 -16.55 -15.16 -9.92
C CYS A 645 -16.99 -13.70 -9.76
N PHE A 646 -18.23 -13.49 -9.35
CA PHE A 646 -18.77 -12.14 -9.20
C PHE A 646 -18.17 -11.41 -7.99
N ARG A 647 -17.70 -12.14 -6.99
CA ARG A 647 -16.96 -11.54 -5.86
C ARG A 647 -15.62 -10.99 -6.33
N SER A 648 -14.77 -11.81 -6.95
CA SER A 648 -13.39 -11.41 -7.28
C SER A 648 -13.33 -10.37 -8.41
N VAL A 649 -14.22 -10.44 -9.40
CA VAL A 649 -14.28 -9.44 -10.49
C VAL A 649 -14.57 -8.01 -9.98
N ARG A 650 -15.18 -7.87 -8.79
CA ARG A 650 -15.44 -6.56 -8.16
C ARG A 650 -14.19 -5.86 -7.63
N PHE A 651 -13.06 -6.55 -7.53
CA PHE A 651 -11.76 -5.92 -7.26
C PHE A 651 -11.26 -5.11 -8.45
N GLY A 652 -11.87 -5.29 -9.63
CA GLY A 652 -11.56 -4.55 -10.84
C GLY A 652 -10.68 -5.36 -11.79
N LEU A 653 -10.71 -4.97 -13.07
CA LEU A 653 -9.90 -5.60 -14.10
C LEU A 653 -8.49 -5.03 -14.19
N GLU A 654 -8.03 -4.27 -13.21
CA GLU A 654 -6.62 -3.88 -13.08
C GLU A 654 -5.85 -4.78 -12.11
N GLU A 655 -6.56 -5.37 -11.15
CA GLU A 655 -6.05 -6.32 -10.17
C GLU A 655 -5.94 -7.73 -10.77
N ALA A 656 -4.92 -8.51 -10.36
CA ALA A 656 -4.58 -9.80 -10.97
C ALA A 656 -5.67 -10.86 -10.80
N HIS A 657 -6.25 -11.00 -9.60
CA HIS A 657 -7.33 -11.95 -9.33
C HIS A 657 -8.59 -11.54 -10.10
N GLY A 658 -8.95 -10.25 -10.12
CA GLY A 658 -10.07 -9.72 -10.89
C GLY A 658 -9.92 -9.98 -12.40
N LYS A 659 -8.73 -9.76 -12.97
CA LYS A 659 -8.38 -10.11 -14.35
C LYS A 659 -8.52 -11.62 -14.60
N GLY A 660 -7.89 -12.44 -13.75
CA GLY A 660 -7.91 -13.89 -13.86
C GLY A 660 -9.33 -14.47 -13.76
N GLN A 661 -10.16 -13.94 -12.87
CA GLN A 661 -11.54 -14.37 -12.69
C GLN A 661 -12.43 -14.02 -13.89
N ALA A 662 -12.25 -12.84 -14.48
CA ALA A 662 -12.98 -12.46 -15.70
C ALA A 662 -12.65 -13.42 -16.86
N LEU A 663 -11.38 -13.80 -17.00
CA LEU A 663 -10.96 -14.81 -17.98
C LEU A 663 -11.68 -16.14 -17.77
N GLN A 664 -11.68 -16.64 -16.55
CA GLN A 664 -12.28 -17.94 -16.21
C GLN A 664 -13.79 -17.93 -16.43
N PHE A 665 -14.48 -16.89 -15.96
CA PHE A 665 -15.92 -16.74 -16.15
C PHE A 665 -16.29 -16.70 -17.64
N ASN A 666 -15.61 -15.85 -18.43
CA ASN A 666 -15.93 -15.67 -19.84
C ASN A 666 -15.60 -16.93 -20.66
N TRP A 667 -14.54 -17.67 -20.30
CA TRP A 667 -14.25 -18.97 -20.91
C TRP A 667 -15.34 -19.99 -20.62
N LEU A 668 -15.72 -20.16 -19.35
CA LEU A 668 -16.75 -21.13 -18.94
C LEU A 668 -18.13 -20.77 -19.53
N LEU A 669 -18.42 -19.48 -19.69
CA LEU A 669 -19.61 -19.01 -20.40
C LEU A 669 -19.56 -19.35 -21.90
N GLU A 670 -18.44 -19.11 -22.59
CA GLU A 670 -18.27 -19.44 -24.02
C GLU A 670 -18.39 -20.95 -24.26
N LYS A 671 -17.95 -21.77 -23.30
CA LYS A 671 -18.09 -23.25 -23.33
C LYS A 671 -19.45 -23.75 -22.87
N GLU A 672 -20.41 -22.85 -22.61
CA GLU A 672 -21.76 -23.18 -22.13
C GLU A 672 -21.76 -23.98 -20.80
N ALA A 673 -20.68 -23.89 -20.04
CA ALA A 673 -20.53 -24.43 -18.70
C ALA A 673 -21.15 -23.50 -17.65
N PHE A 674 -21.08 -22.19 -17.87
CA PHE A 674 -21.94 -21.21 -17.22
C PHE A 674 -23.04 -20.76 -18.17
N ILE A 675 -24.21 -20.49 -17.62
CA ILE A 675 -25.40 -20.07 -18.36
C ILE A 675 -25.93 -18.78 -17.74
N LEU A 676 -26.18 -17.76 -18.57
CA LEU A 676 -27.01 -16.60 -18.22
C LEU A 676 -28.46 -16.92 -18.60
N ASN A 677 -29.35 -16.92 -17.61
CA ASN A 677 -30.76 -17.24 -17.78
C ASN A 677 -31.57 -15.98 -18.14
N PRO A 678 -32.81 -16.14 -18.68
CA PRO A 678 -33.66 -15.01 -19.06
C PRO A 678 -34.07 -14.06 -17.92
N ASP A 679 -34.05 -14.55 -16.67
CA ASP A 679 -34.27 -13.75 -15.46
C ASP A 679 -32.99 -13.07 -14.94
N GLU A 680 -31.95 -13.06 -15.78
CA GLU A 680 -30.64 -12.51 -15.52
C GLU A 680 -29.88 -13.19 -14.36
N THR A 681 -30.30 -14.39 -13.94
CA THR A 681 -29.54 -15.22 -12.99
C THR A 681 -28.61 -16.18 -13.72
N PHE A 682 -27.68 -16.78 -12.99
CA PHE A 682 -26.64 -17.66 -13.51
C PHE A 682 -26.73 -19.05 -12.92
N SER A 683 -26.37 -20.05 -13.74
CA SER A 683 -26.31 -21.45 -13.34
C SER A 683 -25.12 -22.16 -13.97
N VAL A 684 -24.72 -23.27 -13.35
CA VAL A 684 -23.72 -24.19 -13.86
C VAL A 684 -24.39 -25.30 -14.66
N ASN A 685 -23.88 -25.57 -15.86
CA ASN A 685 -24.23 -26.74 -16.64
C ASN A 685 -23.31 -27.91 -16.26
N PHE A 686 -23.80 -28.83 -15.42
CA PHE A 686 -23.01 -29.95 -14.93
C PHE A 686 -22.56 -30.93 -16.03
N ASP A 687 -23.24 -30.95 -17.18
CA ASP A 687 -22.85 -31.82 -18.31
C ASP A 687 -21.63 -31.27 -19.07
N LYS A 688 -21.28 -29.99 -18.88
CA LYS A 688 -20.21 -29.30 -19.63
C LYS A 688 -19.08 -28.75 -18.77
N VAL A 689 -19.33 -28.52 -17.47
CA VAL A 689 -18.39 -27.81 -16.60
C VAL A 689 -17.05 -28.52 -16.45
N GLU A 690 -17.04 -29.85 -16.32
CA GLU A 690 -15.80 -30.61 -16.15
C GLU A 690 -14.86 -30.48 -17.36
N GLU A 691 -15.39 -30.65 -18.57
CA GLU A 691 -14.61 -30.52 -19.82
C GLU A 691 -14.12 -29.07 -20.01
N ALA A 692 -14.97 -28.09 -19.70
CA ALA A 692 -14.61 -26.68 -19.82
C ALA A 692 -13.47 -26.30 -18.85
N VAL A 693 -13.53 -26.76 -17.60
CA VAL A 693 -12.48 -26.57 -16.59
C VAL A 693 -11.17 -27.25 -17.01
N GLU A 694 -11.22 -28.49 -17.48
CA GLU A 694 -10.03 -29.20 -17.97
C GLU A 694 -9.41 -28.49 -19.19
N SER A 695 -10.24 -28.01 -20.12
CA SER A 695 -9.77 -27.33 -21.33
C SER A 695 -9.05 -26.02 -21.04
N LEU A 696 -9.54 -25.24 -20.07
CA LEU A 696 -8.89 -24.00 -19.66
C LEU A 696 -7.61 -24.29 -18.88
N SER A 697 -7.65 -25.25 -17.95
CA SER A 697 -6.46 -25.71 -17.20
C SER A 697 -5.33 -26.10 -18.16
N ARG A 698 -5.62 -26.92 -19.17
CA ARG A 698 -4.67 -27.33 -20.21
C ARG A 698 -4.12 -26.15 -20.99
N THR A 699 -4.97 -25.19 -21.35
CA THR A 699 -4.58 -24.02 -22.12
C THR A 699 -3.58 -23.16 -21.34
N ILE A 700 -3.91 -22.81 -20.10
CA ILE A 700 -3.06 -21.98 -19.24
C ILE A 700 -1.74 -22.69 -18.93
N LEU A 701 -1.78 -23.95 -18.49
CA LEU A 701 -0.58 -24.74 -18.19
C LEU A 701 0.35 -24.87 -19.41
N THR A 702 -0.21 -25.04 -20.61
CA THR A 702 0.59 -25.14 -21.84
C THR A 702 1.26 -23.81 -22.21
N ILE A 703 0.55 -22.68 -22.06
CA ILE A 703 1.10 -21.34 -22.27
C ILE A 703 2.28 -21.10 -21.31
N GLN A 704 2.06 -21.37 -20.02
CA GLN A 704 3.10 -21.22 -18.99
C GLN A 704 4.30 -22.13 -19.27
N ALA A 705 4.07 -23.41 -19.58
CA ALA A 705 5.14 -24.38 -19.86
C ALA A 705 6.05 -23.96 -21.03
N LYS A 706 5.50 -23.27 -22.03
CA LYS A 706 6.24 -22.79 -23.20
C LYS A 706 6.87 -21.42 -23.00
N GLY A 707 6.52 -20.69 -21.93
CA GLY A 707 6.86 -19.27 -21.81
C GLY A 707 6.21 -18.42 -22.91
N ASP A 708 5.03 -18.81 -23.39
CA ASP A 708 4.38 -18.21 -24.56
C ASP A 708 3.68 -16.89 -24.22
N LYS A 709 4.47 -15.80 -24.16
CA LYS A 709 3.96 -14.46 -23.85
C LYS A 709 2.89 -13.98 -24.84
N GLU A 710 3.02 -14.34 -26.13
CA GLU A 710 2.05 -13.96 -27.15
C GLU A 710 0.72 -14.69 -26.93
N GLY A 711 0.77 -16.00 -26.67
CA GLY A 711 -0.40 -16.80 -26.31
C GLY A 711 -1.09 -16.29 -25.04
N ALA A 712 -0.31 -15.95 -24.01
CA ALA A 712 -0.85 -15.31 -22.80
C ALA A 712 -1.55 -13.98 -23.11
N SER A 713 -0.93 -13.12 -23.94
CA SER A 713 -1.49 -11.82 -24.33
C SER A 713 -2.81 -11.99 -25.09
N LEU A 714 -2.88 -12.94 -26.02
CA LEU A 714 -4.09 -13.23 -26.80
C LEU A 714 -5.22 -13.76 -25.92
N LEU A 715 -4.91 -14.68 -25.00
CA LEU A 715 -5.87 -15.24 -24.06
C LEU A 715 -6.45 -14.15 -23.14
N LEU A 716 -5.58 -13.36 -22.52
CA LEU A 716 -5.98 -12.28 -21.62
C LEU A 716 -6.77 -11.20 -22.37
N LYS A 717 -6.32 -10.74 -23.54
CA LYS A 717 -7.04 -9.74 -24.35
C LYS A 717 -8.44 -10.21 -24.76
N LYS A 718 -8.61 -11.50 -25.03
CA LYS A 718 -9.92 -12.05 -25.42
C LYS A 718 -10.87 -12.14 -24.24
N TYR A 719 -10.42 -12.72 -23.12
CA TYR A 719 -11.33 -13.10 -22.03
C TYR A 719 -11.26 -12.22 -20.78
N CYS A 720 -10.23 -11.39 -20.58
CA CYS A 720 -10.17 -10.42 -19.46
C CYS A 720 -10.94 -9.15 -19.80
N THR A 721 -12.22 -9.28 -20.15
CA THR A 721 -13.08 -8.16 -20.51
C THR A 721 -14.34 -8.15 -19.67
N MET A 722 -14.82 -6.95 -19.36
CA MET A 722 -16.09 -6.77 -18.65
C MET A 722 -17.24 -6.98 -19.64
N THR A 723 -17.58 -8.24 -19.88
CA THR A 723 -18.64 -8.65 -20.81
C THR A 723 -20.01 -8.25 -20.28
N GLN A 724 -21.01 -8.21 -21.17
CA GLN A 724 -22.38 -7.83 -20.77
C GLN A 724 -22.94 -8.70 -19.63
N PRO A 725 -22.75 -10.03 -19.59
CA PRO A 725 -23.18 -10.85 -18.47
C PRO A 725 -22.53 -10.45 -17.13
N LEU A 726 -21.23 -10.17 -17.11
CA LEU A 726 -20.56 -9.68 -15.91
C LEU A 726 -21.13 -8.32 -15.47
N LYS A 727 -21.35 -7.39 -16.41
CA LYS A 727 -21.96 -6.08 -16.12
C LYS A 727 -23.34 -6.21 -15.48
N VAL A 728 -24.18 -7.13 -15.99
CA VAL A 728 -25.51 -7.40 -15.44
C VAL A 728 -25.41 -7.87 -13.99
N ALA A 729 -24.51 -8.82 -13.70
CA ALA A 729 -24.28 -9.28 -12.33
C ALA A 729 -23.81 -8.13 -11.43
N LEU A 730 -22.80 -7.35 -11.85
CA LEU A 730 -22.26 -6.25 -11.06
C LEU A 730 -23.29 -5.15 -10.78
N GLN A 731 -24.14 -4.81 -11.76
CA GLN A 731 -25.23 -3.84 -11.58
C GLN A 731 -26.25 -4.31 -10.54
N LYS A 732 -26.61 -5.60 -10.55
CA LYS A 732 -27.47 -6.18 -9.50
C LYS A 732 -26.83 -6.03 -8.12
N LEU A 733 -25.56 -6.37 -7.98
CA LEU A 733 -24.84 -6.29 -6.71
C LEU A 733 -24.68 -4.86 -6.19
N GLU A 734 -24.45 -3.89 -7.08
CA GLU A 734 -24.41 -2.47 -6.73
C GLU A 734 -25.79 -1.99 -6.24
N SER A 735 -26.88 -2.39 -6.91
CA SER A 735 -28.24 -1.96 -6.55
C SER A 735 -28.68 -2.40 -5.15
N ILE A 736 -28.20 -3.56 -4.68
CA ILE A 736 -28.48 -4.09 -3.34
C ILE A 736 -27.36 -3.79 -2.33
N ASN A 737 -26.35 -3.02 -2.74
CA ASN A 737 -25.20 -2.63 -1.91
C ASN A 737 -24.48 -3.82 -1.24
N VAL A 738 -24.18 -4.88 -2.00
CA VAL A 738 -23.36 -5.96 -1.44
C VAL A 738 -21.98 -5.40 -1.05
N PRO A 739 -21.46 -5.66 0.16
CA PRO A 739 -20.11 -5.25 0.56
C PRO A 739 -19.04 -5.84 -0.36
N VAL A 740 -17.92 -5.14 -0.57
CA VAL A 740 -16.73 -5.66 -1.26
C VAL A 740 -15.89 -6.49 -0.30
N ASP A 741 -15.74 -6.05 0.95
CA ASP A 741 -15.02 -6.77 1.98
C ASP A 741 -15.62 -6.58 3.39
N ILE A 742 -14.90 -7.00 4.43
CA ILE A 742 -15.27 -6.92 5.85
C ILE A 742 -14.32 -6.01 6.63
N VAL A 743 -14.79 -5.54 7.78
CA VAL A 743 -13.97 -4.86 8.80
C VAL A 743 -14.14 -5.60 10.12
N PRO A 744 -13.09 -6.31 10.58
CA PRO A 744 -13.17 -7.11 11.78
C PRO A 744 -13.05 -6.26 13.05
N SER A 745 -13.78 -6.65 14.08
CA SER A 745 -13.54 -6.24 15.46
C SER A 745 -13.19 -7.46 16.31
N PHE A 746 -12.27 -7.31 17.26
CA PHE A 746 -11.73 -8.39 18.07
C PHE A 746 -12.05 -8.21 19.57
N PRO A 747 -13.32 -8.39 20.00
CA PRO A 747 -13.71 -8.13 21.39
C PRO A 747 -12.99 -9.05 22.40
N ALA A 748 -12.71 -10.31 22.04
CA ALA A 748 -11.99 -11.24 22.91
C ALA A 748 -10.54 -10.78 23.16
N ALA A 749 -9.86 -10.27 22.13
CA ALA A 749 -8.51 -9.72 22.26
C ALA A 749 -8.51 -8.51 23.19
N LYS A 750 -9.50 -7.62 23.06
CA LYS A 750 -9.66 -6.45 23.94
C LYS A 750 -9.81 -6.84 25.41
N MET A 751 -10.60 -7.88 25.71
CA MET A 751 -10.76 -8.38 27.09
C MET A 751 -9.50 -9.04 27.67
N LEU A 752 -8.58 -9.53 26.84
CA LEU A 752 -7.32 -10.14 27.29
C LEU A 752 -6.23 -9.11 27.62
N VAL A 753 -6.36 -7.88 27.10
CA VAL A 753 -5.37 -6.82 27.30
C VAL A 753 -5.76 -5.80 28.36
N GLU A 754 -7.08 -5.63 28.59
CA GLU A 754 -7.69 -4.91 29.74
C GLU A 754 -7.52 -5.70 31.03
#